data_AF-A0AA39HG25-F1
#
_entry.id   AF-A0AA39HG25-F1
#
_cell.length_a   1.000
_cell.length_b   1.000
_cell.length_c   1.000
_cell.angle_alpha   90.00
_cell.angle_beta   90.00
_cell.angle_gamma   90.00
#
_symmetry.space_group_name_H-M   'P 1'
#
loop_
_entity.id
_entity.type
_entity.pdbx_description
1 polymer ?
#
loop_
_entity_poly.entity_id
_entity_poly.type
_entity_poly.pdbx_seq_one_letter_code
_entity_poly.pdbx_strand_id
1 'polypeptide(L)'
;MFSRDAPKSEDSSTHDSLCPSTPPGLVGPIPVLFDVPALSEIEKLYPNMNDGGHGEPSTCRARHKVAVIVPFRDRKEHLPAFLHHMHSFLAKQQLNYTIFVVEQATGDTFNRGKLLNVGFVEALKSGDYACFIFHDVDLFPEDDRILYTCGDQPRHLSVAIDKFNYQLLYETIFGGAVAITRQQFELINGYSGAYWGWGGEDDDLYSRVILAGYNISRLPIEIARYKMIKHELDPGNSVNKCRHYLLALTHRMWRIDGLWNLDYKRISLTHNHLYTNVTVDLHEEKSRGWMRRMRTTLALLAFAATSLAQCPPDALSSADGKKCFHFVPQKTDFLGAEQMCQIFGGHLASAESNDDNAVIAKGARLHFKGEGSGYFWIGANKLADFESWKWTDQEKFGYSNWYSGETDIFEHNCVNVQASNGLWSPEPCCDLKPYVCERPVEKPSFTCPPPPTCPPTVTCPECPTAQPCPPATNPPATNPPATDAPTTTLSTKAPTEAPTQPPTKAPTTTLSTEAPTEPPTEPPTEAPTPKPTLPPTKPPAPGCNPNPCGSNADCFNIGEKVTCFCRQGFTGDPFVGCGTNSSNCVVQGDPHYKTFDGTLYDYQGTCPYILSQPCKLAPEDPKFYSVKVKNRKYRPAAAVSYVEEIEVLMAGQKLHISEQLNLLVNGVKTFYPFYFPSKADAQVTVEMRGRTVYVTNAEGVVIIYSQHYVNLKVPQLPEYVGRDGLCGFAGNLNNNCTDDLIGKDGTGLVQKNCRYPRDVATLKKIAAELDTWLTDDFGGWSGNCEKGGEIVNGLPDCDVAATGAQCTAIKQAIDGEGPFANCQGLGKEQLQQAYDNCAYDACYVPGSKCQSLTAFVDLCQQELGDANLPTWRQETGCPLDCAKTNPFSTYVSCMSGCQATCADQKPVAKCDKPCYDGCKCQDGYVLDSSQNPAKCVLAADCPCIDENGNSHPKGYSWITDNCTKKSVCLFGQIHTQPFDCPANAHCGLDAEYMGCECNPGFKWNTSKKDCIVA
;
A
#
# COMPACT_ATOMS: atom_id res chain seq x y z
N MET A 1 67.99 -7.84 -36.50
CA MET A 1 68.79 -9.02 -36.14
C MET A 1 68.84 -9.07 -34.62
N PHE A 2 68.44 -10.12 -33.92
CA PHE A 2 67.89 -11.43 -34.32
C PHE A 2 66.46 -11.56 -33.74
N SER A 3 65.47 -12.07 -34.48
CA SER A 3 65.10 -13.49 -34.72
C SER A 3 64.17 -14.05 -33.63
N ARG A 4 63.40 -15.08 -34.01
CA ARG A 4 62.40 -15.77 -33.19
C ARG A 4 63.06 -16.59 -32.07
N ASP A 5 62.37 -16.72 -30.93
CA ASP A 5 61.65 -17.96 -30.61
C ASP A 5 60.67 -17.73 -29.45
N ALA A 6 59.67 -18.62 -29.33
CA ALA A 6 58.63 -18.53 -28.31
C ALA A 6 58.53 -19.86 -27.52
N PRO A 7 58.77 -19.86 -26.20
CA PRO A 7 58.38 -20.96 -25.33
C PRO A 7 56.85 -21.08 -25.25
N LYS A 8 56.33 -22.29 -25.12
CA LYS A 8 54.90 -22.53 -24.87
C LYS A 8 54.61 -22.52 -23.37
N SER A 9 53.48 -21.90 -23.01
CA SER A 9 52.62 -22.27 -21.88
C SER A 9 53.29 -22.80 -20.61
N GLU A 10 53.47 -21.92 -19.62
CA GLU A 10 53.43 -22.32 -18.21
C GLU A 10 52.20 -21.68 -17.56
N ASP A 11 51.45 -22.52 -16.86
CA ASP A 11 50.34 -22.31 -15.92
C ASP A 11 49.24 -21.25 -16.21
N SER A 12 47.99 -21.73 -16.37
CA SER A 12 46.78 -20.91 -16.49
C SER A 12 45.83 -21.04 -15.28
N SER A 13 46.33 -21.42 -14.10
CA SER A 13 45.51 -21.76 -12.93
C SER A 13 45.22 -20.62 -11.93
N THR A 14 45.81 -19.43 -12.10
CA THR A 14 45.76 -18.37 -11.07
C THR A 14 44.41 -17.65 -10.94
N HIS A 15 43.62 -17.56 -12.01
CA HIS A 15 42.42 -16.69 -12.07
C HIS A 15 41.20 -17.16 -11.26
N ASP A 16 41.10 -18.44 -10.89
CA ASP A 16 39.92 -18.97 -10.17
C ASP A 16 39.91 -18.66 -8.66
N SER A 17 41.05 -18.24 -8.10
CA SER A 17 41.18 -17.97 -6.66
C SER A 17 40.50 -16.65 -6.27
N LEU A 18 39.71 -16.67 -5.17
CA LEU A 18 39.19 -15.45 -4.57
C LEU A 18 40.33 -14.65 -3.93
N CYS A 19 40.33 -13.33 -4.10
CA CYS A 19 41.29 -12.44 -3.45
C CYS A 19 41.31 -12.62 -1.91
N PRO A 20 42.39 -12.26 -1.20
CA PRO A 20 42.44 -12.26 0.26
C PRO A 20 41.26 -11.52 0.92
N SER A 21 40.87 -11.93 2.13
CA SER A 21 39.84 -11.22 2.93
C SER A 21 40.34 -9.91 3.53
N THR A 22 41.66 -9.73 3.59
CA THR A 22 42.33 -8.46 3.87
C THR A 22 43.34 -8.23 2.74
N PRO A 23 43.14 -7.22 1.87
CA PRO A 23 44.04 -6.96 0.76
C PRO A 23 45.48 -6.72 1.24
N PRO A 24 46.50 -7.34 0.63
CA PRO A 24 47.87 -7.36 1.19
C PRO A 24 48.67 -6.07 0.92
N GLY A 25 48.14 -5.15 0.11
CA GLY A 25 48.80 -3.90 -0.29
C GLY A 25 48.38 -2.65 0.49
N LEU A 26 47.63 -2.81 1.59
CA LEU A 26 47.16 -1.69 2.43
C LEU A 26 48.26 -1.26 3.40
N VAL A 27 48.53 0.04 3.47
CA VAL A 27 49.62 0.64 4.26
C VAL A 27 49.12 1.49 5.44
N GLY A 28 47.81 1.74 5.53
CA GLY A 28 47.23 2.63 6.53
C GLY A 28 47.17 4.07 6.02
N PRO A 29 47.67 5.06 6.77
CA PRO A 29 47.56 6.47 6.39
C PRO A 29 48.15 6.79 5.00
N ILE A 30 47.38 7.48 4.18
CA ILE A 30 47.72 7.89 2.81
C ILE A 30 47.59 9.41 2.62
N PRO A 31 48.43 10.04 1.77
CA PRO A 31 48.31 11.46 1.47
C PRO A 31 47.10 11.75 0.58
N VAL A 32 46.33 12.78 0.93
CA VAL A 32 45.28 13.37 0.09
C VAL A 32 45.84 14.57 -0.67
N LEU A 33 45.73 14.55 -2.01
CA LEU A 33 46.16 15.62 -2.91
C LEU A 33 44.95 16.26 -3.59
N PHE A 34 44.85 17.59 -3.53
CA PHE A 34 43.77 18.36 -4.16
C PHE A 34 44.20 19.03 -5.48
N ASP A 35 45.47 19.44 -5.59
CA ASP A 35 46.06 19.91 -6.84
C ASP A 35 46.45 18.69 -7.68
N VAL A 36 45.80 18.53 -8.84
CA VAL A 36 45.95 17.37 -9.73
C VAL A 36 45.93 17.80 -11.20
N PRO A 37 46.51 17.00 -12.11
CA PRO A 37 46.41 17.24 -13.55
C PRO A 37 44.96 17.27 -14.07
N ALA A 38 44.78 17.82 -15.28
CA ALA A 38 43.51 17.73 -16.00
C ALA A 38 43.08 16.26 -16.20
N LEU A 39 41.76 16.03 -16.31
CA LEU A 39 41.17 14.69 -16.39
C LEU A 39 41.82 13.79 -17.46
N SER A 40 42.11 14.35 -18.64
CA SER A 40 42.77 13.65 -19.75
C SER A 40 44.22 13.23 -19.49
N GLU A 41 44.88 13.78 -18.47
CA GLU A 41 46.18 13.30 -18.00
C GLU A 41 46.03 12.22 -16.91
N ILE A 42 44.97 12.30 -16.09
CA ILE A 42 44.63 11.27 -15.11
C ILE A 42 44.20 9.97 -15.81
N GLU A 43 43.47 10.06 -16.93
CA GLU A 43 43.10 8.92 -17.78
C GLU A 43 44.32 8.07 -18.19
N LYS A 44 45.44 8.73 -18.52
CA LYS A 44 46.71 8.09 -18.91
C LYS A 44 47.41 7.33 -17.77
N LEU A 45 47.03 7.59 -16.51
CA LEU A 45 47.55 6.86 -15.33
C LEU A 45 46.85 5.50 -15.16
N TYR A 46 45.67 5.33 -15.77
CA TYR A 46 44.83 4.14 -15.62
C TYR A 46 44.52 3.45 -16.98
N PRO A 47 45.52 3.18 -17.85
CA PRO A 47 45.28 2.73 -19.23
C PRO A 47 44.69 1.30 -19.36
N ASN A 48 44.68 0.54 -18.26
CA ASN A 48 44.11 -0.81 -18.18
C ASN A 48 42.75 -0.84 -17.43
N MET A 49 42.14 0.32 -17.19
CA MET A 49 40.78 0.41 -16.66
C MET A 49 39.75 0.14 -17.76
N ASN A 50 38.60 -0.44 -17.41
CA ASN A 50 37.51 -0.63 -18.35
C ASN A 50 36.59 0.60 -18.37
N ASP A 51 36.05 0.95 -19.54
CA ASP A 51 35.15 2.09 -19.74
C ASP A 51 34.00 2.14 -18.72
N GLY A 52 33.61 3.36 -18.33
CA GLY A 52 32.63 3.60 -17.27
C GLY A 52 33.24 3.71 -15.87
N GLY A 53 34.57 3.76 -15.75
CA GLY A 53 35.28 3.82 -14.47
C GLY A 53 35.33 2.50 -13.74
N HIS A 54 35.45 1.40 -14.49
CA HIS A 54 35.33 0.05 -13.97
C HIS A 54 36.71 -0.58 -13.69
N GLY A 55 36.98 -0.88 -12.42
CA GLY A 55 38.22 -1.51 -11.97
C GLY A 55 37.98 -2.90 -11.38
N GLU A 56 38.87 -3.85 -11.68
CA GLU A 56 38.88 -5.20 -11.12
C GLU A 56 40.34 -5.70 -10.97
N PRO A 57 40.70 -6.43 -9.89
CA PRO A 57 42.02 -7.05 -9.75
C PRO A 57 42.33 -8.08 -10.87
N SER A 58 43.48 -7.90 -11.52
CA SER A 58 43.95 -8.81 -12.59
C SER A 58 44.51 -10.15 -12.11
N THR A 59 44.68 -10.35 -10.80
CA THR A 59 45.43 -11.49 -10.21
C THR A 59 44.57 -12.46 -9.38
N CYS A 60 43.30 -12.14 -9.13
CA CYS A 60 42.37 -12.93 -8.33
C CYS A 60 40.94 -12.45 -8.56
N ARG A 61 39.93 -13.29 -8.33
CA ARG A 61 38.53 -12.89 -8.40
C ARG A 61 38.14 -12.06 -7.17
N ALA A 62 37.61 -10.86 -7.38
CA ALA A 62 37.18 -9.98 -6.30
C ALA A 62 36.09 -10.62 -5.41
N ARG A 63 36.09 -10.28 -4.11
CA ARG A 63 35.07 -10.76 -3.15
C ARG A 63 33.78 -9.96 -3.19
N HIS A 64 33.87 -8.68 -3.57
CA HIS A 64 32.77 -7.73 -3.51
C HIS A 64 32.68 -6.99 -4.84
N LYS A 65 31.45 -6.90 -5.36
CA LYS A 65 31.10 -6.05 -6.49
C LYS A 65 30.40 -4.80 -5.97
N VAL A 66 31.00 -3.63 -6.21
CA VAL A 66 30.74 -2.38 -5.49
C VAL A 66 30.38 -1.24 -6.45
N ALA A 67 29.21 -0.62 -6.26
CA ALA A 67 28.87 0.61 -6.95
C ALA A 67 29.19 1.82 -6.04
N VAL A 68 30.03 2.73 -6.50
CA VAL A 68 30.28 4.01 -5.82
C VAL A 68 29.39 5.06 -6.47
N ILE A 69 28.40 5.55 -5.72
CA ILE A 69 27.37 6.49 -6.18
C ILE A 69 27.70 7.89 -5.68
N VAL A 70 27.99 8.81 -6.61
CA VAL A 70 28.38 10.19 -6.34
C VAL A 70 27.31 11.14 -6.87
N PRO A 71 26.60 11.91 -6.01
CA PRO A 71 25.62 12.90 -6.44
C PRO A 71 26.36 14.18 -6.86
N PHE A 72 25.98 14.77 -8.00
CA PHE A 72 26.78 15.81 -8.62
C PHE A 72 25.96 16.98 -9.18
N ARG A 73 26.46 18.19 -8.91
CA ARG A 73 26.11 19.43 -9.59
C ARG A 73 27.22 20.46 -9.35
N ASP A 74 27.63 21.18 -10.39
CA ASP A 74 28.49 22.37 -10.34
C ASP A 74 29.81 22.26 -9.51
N ARG A 75 30.38 21.05 -9.37
CA ARG A 75 31.68 20.79 -8.70
C ARG A 75 32.75 20.26 -9.66
N LYS A 76 32.82 20.84 -10.86
CA LYS A 76 33.67 20.34 -11.96
C LYS A 76 35.17 20.36 -11.68
N GLU A 77 35.61 21.22 -10.74
CA GLU A 77 37.01 21.27 -10.26
C GLU A 77 37.33 20.18 -9.22
N HIS A 78 36.32 19.63 -8.52
CA HIS A 78 36.53 18.59 -7.50
C HIS A 78 36.67 17.20 -8.12
N LEU A 79 35.92 16.93 -9.20
CA LEU A 79 35.80 15.60 -9.80
C LEU A 79 37.15 14.99 -10.28
N PRO A 80 38.09 15.73 -10.88
CA PRO A 80 39.41 15.20 -11.22
C PRO A 80 40.20 14.73 -10.00
N ALA A 81 40.21 15.51 -8.92
CA ALA A 81 40.90 15.15 -7.67
C ALA A 81 40.26 13.90 -7.05
N PHE A 82 38.92 13.87 -6.98
CA PHE A 82 38.15 12.73 -6.49
C PHE A 82 38.49 11.44 -7.25
N LEU A 83 38.38 11.44 -8.59
CA LEU A 83 38.66 10.25 -9.40
C LEU A 83 40.11 9.79 -9.28
N HIS A 84 41.08 10.72 -9.32
CA HIS A 84 42.50 10.39 -9.15
C HIS A 84 42.77 9.66 -7.82
N HIS A 85 42.23 10.18 -6.71
CA HIS A 85 42.38 9.58 -5.37
C HIS A 85 41.63 8.25 -5.26
N MET A 86 40.36 8.23 -5.66
CA MET A 86 39.48 7.08 -5.45
C MET A 86 39.88 5.86 -6.29
N HIS A 87 40.37 6.01 -7.52
CA HIS A 87 40.88 4.87 -8.28
C HIS A 87 42.14 4.24 -7.65
N SER A 88 43.08 5.07 -7.18
CA SER A 88 44.29 4.60 -6.48
C SER A 88 43.93 3.86 -5.19
N PHE A 89 42.92 4.36 -4.48
CA PHE A 89 42.40 3.80 -3.24
C PHE A 89 41.63 2.49 -3.44
N LEU A 90 40.64 2.46 -4.34
CA LEU A 90 39.77 1.30 -4.57
C LEU A 90 40.51 0.11 -5.21
N ALA A 91 41.45 0.37 -6.13
CA ALA A 91 42.22 -0.68 -6.79
C ALA A 91 43.11 -1.47 -5.78
N LYS A 92 43.69 -0.80 -4.79
CA LYS A 92 44.44 -1.46 -3.69
C LYS A 92 43.59 -2.44 -2.89
N GLN A 93 42.27 -2.20 -2.79
CA GLN A 93 41.35 -3.04 -2.03
C GLN A 93 40.89 -4.30 -2.78
N GLN A 94 41.37 -4.53 -4.01
CA GLN A 94 41.06 -5.71 -4.83
C GLN A 94 39.53 -5.93 -5.02
N LEU A 95 38.81 -4.83 -5.18
CA LEU A 95 37.37 -4.79 -5.45
C LEU A 95 37.10 -4.91 -6.96
N ASN A 96 35.96 -5.50 -7.33
CA ASN A 96 35.31 -5.23 -8.61
C ASN A 96 34.42 -3.99 -8.36
N TYR A 97 34.72 -2.85 -8.96
CA TYR A 97 34.03 -1.60 -8.66
C TYR A 97 33.73 -0.77 -9.91
N THR A 98 32.70 0.07 -9.82
CA THR A 98 32.35 1.06 -10.84
C THR A 98 31.97 2.38 -10.16
N ILE A 99 32.45 3.52 -10.69
CA ILE A 99 32.10 4.86 -10.19
C ILE A 99 31.00 5.48 -11.05
N PHE A 100 29.88 5.83 -10.43
CA PHE A 100 28.73 6.50 -11.04
C PHE A 100 28.64 7.94 -10.54
N VAL A 101 28.67 8.90 -11.47
CA VAL A 101 28.47 10.34 -11.20
C VAL A 101 27.08 10.72 -11.70
N VAL A 102 26.17 10.97 -10.77
CA VAL A 102 24.75 11.25 -11.05
C VAL A 102 24.53 12.76 -11.06
N GLU A 103 24.43 13.34 -12.24
CA GLU A 103 24.42 14.79 -12.46
C GLU A 103 22.99 15.32 -12.60
N GLN A 104 22.62 16.30 -11.77
CA GLN A 104 21.29 16.91 -11.85
C GLN A 104 21.21 17.90 -13.01
N ALA A 105 20.10 17.87 -13.76
CA ALA A 105 19.77 18.88 -14.75
C ALA A 105 19.71 20.31 -14.15
N THR A 106 20.15 21.30 -14.93
CA THR A 106 20.14 22.71 -14.55
C THR A 106 18.74 23.31 -14.58
N GLY A 107 18.33 23.97 -13.49
CA GLY A 107 17.06 24.69 -13.37
C GLY A 107 16.37 24.44 -12.03
N ASP A 108 16.36 23.17 -11.60
CA ASP A 108 15.77 22.73 -10.33
C ASP A 108 16.70 22.98 -9.12
N THR A 109 16.10 23.11 -7.94
CA THR A 109 16.77 23.07 -6.63
C THR A 109 17.50 21.74 -6.45
N PHE A 110 18.64 21.70 -5.76
CA PHE A 110 19.39 20.44 -5.59
C PHE A 110 18.61 19.43 -4.71
N ASN A 111 18.62 18.15 -5.10
CA ASN A 111 18.05 17.06 -4.30
C ASN A 111 19.02 15.87 -4.24
N ARG A 112 19.95 15.96 -3.28
CA ARG A 112 21.03 14.99 -3.08
C ARG A 112 20.51 13.57 -2.84
N GLY A 113 19.55 13.40 -1.93
CA GLY A 113 18.96 12.09 -1.61
C GLY A 113 18.33 11.42 -2.85
N LYS A 114 17.58 12.17 -3.65
CA LYS A 114 16.96 11.64 -4.88
C LYS A 114 17.99 11.27 -5.95
N LEU A 115 19.11 12.01 -6.09
CA LEU A 115 20.23 11.61 -6.96
C LEU A 115 20.88 10.29 -6.52
N LEU A 116 21.08 10.09 -5.21
CA LEU A 116 21.65 8.86 -4.67
C LEU A 116 20.73 7.65 -4.94
N ASN A 117 19.42 7.82 -4.78
CA ASN A 117 18.41 6.82 -5.18
C ASN A 117 18.45 6.51 -6.69
N VAL A 118 18.56 7.54 -7.54
CA VAL A 118 18.64 7.34 -9.00
C VAL A 118 19.94 6.63 -9.39
N GLY A 119 21.07 6.97 -8.77
CA GLY A 119 22.33 6.28 -8.97
C GLY A 119 22.30 4.80 -8.60
N PHE A 120 21.65 4.46 -7.47
CA PHE A 120 21.39 3.06 -7.09
C PHE A 120 20.62 2.31 -8.19
N VAL A 121 19.51 2.89 -8.66
CA VAL A 121 18.65 2.27 -9.69
C VAL A 121 19.32 2.19 -11.06
N GLU A 122 20.12 3.17 -11.46
CA GLU A 122 20.86 3.16 -12.74
C GLU A 122 22.08 2.22 -12.69
N ALA A 123 22.79 2.14 -11.56
CA ALA A 123 23.86 1.16 -11.37
C ALA A 123 23.32 -0.27 -11.51
N LEU A 124 22.18 -0.60 -10.89
CA LEU A 124 21.52 -1.92 -11.04
C LEU A 124 21.12 -2.27 -12.48
N LYS A 125 20.94 -1.29 -13.38
CA LYS A 125 20.71 -1.53 -14.82
C LYS A 125 21.99 -1.91 -15.58
N SER A 126 23.16 -1.62 -15.01
CA SER A 126 24.48 -1.91 -15.61
C SER A 126 25.16 -3.17 -15.05
N GLY A 127 24.70 -3.69 -13.91
CA GLY A 127 25.23 -4.92 -13.33
C GLY A 127 24.68 -5.24 -11.95
N ASP A 128 24.90 -6.48 -11.51
CA ASP A 128 24.56 -6.92 -10.16
C ASP A 128 25.62 -6.46 -9.16
N TYR A 129 25.34 -5.36 -8.45
CA TYR A 129 26.17 -4.84 -7.37
C TYR A 129 25.54 -5.25 -6.04
N ALA A 130 26.30 -5.95 -5.20
CA ALA A 130 25.84 -6.39 -3.87
C ALA A 130 25.99 -5.30 -2.80
N CYS A 131 26.89 -4.33 -3.04
CA CYS A 131 27.24 -3.28 -2.10
C CYS A 131 27.25 -1.92 -2.79
N PHE A 132 26.69 -0.92 -2.11
CA PHE A 132 26.61 0.45 -2.58
C PHE A 132 27.33 1.36 -1.59
N ILE A 133 28.21 2.22 -2.13
CA ILE A 133 28.88 3.27 -1.38
C ILE A 133 28.29 4.60 -1.85
N PHE A 134 27.46 5.23 -1.03
CA PHE A 134 26.95 6.58 -1.29
C PHE A 134 27.98 7.59 -0.78
N HIS A 135 28.42 8.50 -1.64
CA HIS A 135 29.67 9.24 -1.41
C HIS A 135 29.66 10.67 -1.95
N ASP A 136 30.01 11.64 -1.10
CA ASP A 136 30.17 13.05 -1.53
C ASP A 136 31.49 13.27 -2.28
N VAL A 137 31.44 14.08 -3.35
CA VAL A 137 32.58 14.34 -4.26
C VAL A 137 33.70 15.19 -3.64
N ASP A 138 33.45 15.80 -2.48
CA ASP A 138 34.41 16.64 -1.75
C ASP A 138 35.07 15.95 -0.55
N LEU A 139 34.75 14.68 -0.28
CA LEU A 139 35.35 13.87 0.78
C LEU A 139 36.41 12.90 0.27
N PHE A 140 37.51 12.78 1.00
CA PHE A 140 38.67 11.98 0.63
C PHE A 140 39.14 11.13 1.82
N PRO A 141 39.18 9.78 1.73
CA PRO A 141 39.69 8.94 2.82
C PRO A 141 41.20 9.13 3.02
N GLU A 142 41.62 9.32 4.27
CA GLU A 142 43.03 9.50 4.67
C GLU A 142 43.74 8.17 5.05
N ASP A 143 43.04 7.03 5.02
CA ASP A 143 43.61 5.72 5.41
C ASP A 143 43.06 4.59 4.53
N ASP A 144 43.94 3.80 3.89
CA ASP A 144 43.52 2.76 2.94
C ASP A 144 42.95 1.48 3.60
N ARG A 145 42.95 1.41 4.94
CA ARG A 145 42.25 0.37 5.72
C ARG A 145 40.76 0.65 5.89
N ILE A 146 40.26 1.81 5.43
CA ILE A 146 38.81 2.07 5.33
C ILE A 146 38.24 1.24 4.18
N LEU A 147 37.84 -0.01 4.44
CA LEU A 147 37.35 -0.91 3.39
C LEU A 147 35.98 -0.48 2.85
N TYR A 148 35.89 -0.27 1.52
CA TYR A 148 34.66 0.09 0.82
C TYR A 148 33.82 -1.17 0.54
N THR A 149 33.46 -1.84 1.63
CA THR A 149 32.76 -3.12 1.66
C THR A 149 31.65 -3.10 2.70
N CYS A 150 30.46 -3.52 2.28
CA CYS A 150 29.28 -3.62 3.11
C CYS A 150 29.37 -4.83 4.06
N GLY A 151 28.55 -4.82 5.11
CA GLY A 151 28.39 -5.95 6.04
C GLY A 151 26.97 -5.99 6.60
N ASP A 152 26.75 -6.84 7.59
CA ASP A 152 25.41 -7.17 8.13
C ASP A 152 24.62 -5.96 8.67
N GLN A 153 25.32 -4.88 9.00
CA GLN A 153 24.77 -3.59 9.42
C GLN A 153 25.28 -2.47 8.50
N PRO A 154 24.43 -1.50 8.09
CA PRO A 154 24.86 -0.32 7.34
C PRO A 154 26.03 0.39 8.03
N ARG A 155 27.05 0.79 7.25
CA ARG A 155 28.34 1.25 7.78
C ARG A 155 28.60 2.71 7.43
N HIS A 156 28.85 3.54 8.43
CA HIS A 156 29.36 4.90 8.26
C HIS A 156 30.89 4.84 8.09
N LEU A 157 31.40 5.32 6.94
CA LEU A 157 32.83 5.32 6.63
C LEU A 157 33.48 6.64 7.09
N SER A 158 32.89 7.79 6.75
CA SER A 158 33.41 9.13 7.07
C SER A 158 33.07 9.61 8.49
N VAL A 159 33.47 8.84 9.50
CA VAL A 159 33.13 9.11 10.91
C VAL A 159 33.87 10.34 11.46
N ALA A 160 35.11 10.57 11.01
CA ALA A 160 35.99 11.64 11.51
C ALA A 160 36.48 12.54 10.36
N ILE A 161 35.88 13.72 10.19
CA ILE A 161 36.20 14.65 9.08
C ILE A 161 37.05 15.82 9.59
N ASP A 162 38.07 16.23 8.85
CA ASP A 162 39.01 17.31 9.20
C ASP A 162 38.31 18.65 9.54
N LYS A 163 37.28 19.00 8.76
CA LYS A 163 36.38 20.16 8.98
C LYS A 163 35.70 20.17 10.35
N PHE A 164 35.57 19.02 11.01
CA PHE A 164 35.01 18.85 12.35
C PHE A 164 36.08 18.40 13.36
N ASN A 165 37.34 18.80 13.13
CA ASN A 165 38.50 18.44 13.96
C ASN A 165 38.70 16.91 14.15
N TYR A 166 38.31 16.11 13.16
CA TYR A 166 38.31 14.64 13.21
C TYR A 166 37.45 14.05 14.34
N GLN A 167 36.36 14.72 14.70
CA GLN A 167 35.34 14.20 15.61
C GLN A 167 34.03 13.90 14.86
N LEU A 168 33.24 12.97 15.41
CA LEU A 168 31.88 12.73 14.95
C LEU A 168 31.00 13.91 15.37
N LEU A 169 30.38 14.59 14.41
CA LEU A 169 29.69 15.87 14.65
C LEU A 169 28.49 15.75 15.61
N TYR A 170 27.71 14.70 15.47
CA TYR A 170 26.64 14.27 16.41
C TYR A 170 26.28 12.80 16.11
N GLU A 171 25.59 12.13 17.05
CA GLU A 171 25.38 10.67 16.96
C GLU A 171 24.54 10.22 15.76
N THR A 172 23.52 11.01 15.38
CA THR A 172 22.57 10.69 14.30
C THR A 172 23.07 10.99 12.88
N ILE A 173 24.28 11.52 12.69
CA ILE A 173 24.77 11.83 11.34
C ILE A 173 25.09 10.54 10.58
N PHE A 174 24.44 10.32 9.42
CA PHE A 174 24.66 9.16 8.56
C PHE A 174 24.81 9.56 7.08
N GLY A 175 25.78 10.44 6.84
CA GLY A 175 26.11 11.03 5.54
C GLY A 175 27.60 11.00 5.21
N GLY A 176 27.99 11.76 4.20
CA GLY A 176 29.38 11.82 3.71
C GLY A 176 29.73 10.63 2.83
N ALA A 177 30.25 9.57 3.45
CA ALA A 177 30.55 8.29 2.84
C ALA A 177 29.95 7.16 3.69
N VAL A 178 28.98 6.42 3.13
CA VAL A 178 28.28 5.31 3.80
C VAL A 178 28.18 4.09 2.89
N ALA A 179 28.35 2.89 3.47
CA ALA A 179 28.28 1.61 2.77
C ALA A 179 27.03 0.83 3.22
N ILE A 180 26.16 0.48 2.27
CA ILE A 180 24.87 -0.16 2.51
C ILE A 180 24.70 -1.31 1.49
N THR A 181 24.29 -2.50 1.94
CA THR A 181 24.00 -3.60 1.00
C THR A 181 22.78 -3.25 0.15
N ARG A 182 22.69 -3.91 -1.00
CA ARG A 182 21.50 -3.86 -1.88
C ARG A 182 20.20 -4.01 -1.09
N GLN A 183 20.08 -5.10 -0.32
CA GLN A 183 18.89 -5.44 0.46
C GLN A 183 18.62 -4.46 1.61
N GLN A 184 19.66 -3.98 2.29
CA GLN A 184 19.51 -2.95 3.34
C GLN A 184 18.93 -1.65 2.77
N PHE A 185 19.46 -1.19 1.62
CA PHE A 185 19.05 0.06 0.99
C PHE A 185 17.62 0.00 0.44
N GLU A 186 17.23 -1.16 -0.10
CA GLU A 186 15.86 -1.44 -0.54
C GLU A 186 14.88 -1.48 0.66
N LEU A 187 15.25 -2.16 1.76
CA LEU A 187 14.39 -2.29 2.95
C LEU A 187 14.15 -0.95 3.67
N ILE A 188 15.12 -0.02 3.63
CA ILE A 188 14.95 1.35 4.15
C ILE A 188 14.23 2.30 3.16
N ASN A 189 13.84 1.80 1.97
CA ASN A 189 13.28 2.58 0.86
C ASN A 189 14.21 3.72 0.37
N GLY A 190 15.53 3.55 0.47
CA GLY A 190 16.54 4.56 0.12
C GLY A 190 16.45 5.87 0.91
N TYR A 191 17.05 6.93 0.37
CA TYR A 191 16.90 8.30 0.89
C TYR A 191 15.49 8.85 0.63
N SER A 192 15.06 9.85 1.40
CA SER A 192 13.86 10.64 1.06
C SER A 192 14.03 11.43 -0.25
N GLY A 193 12.95 11.53 -1.04
CA GLY A 193 12.85 12.40 -2.21
C GLY A 193 12.36 13.82 -1.89
N ALA A 194 12.07 14.13 -0.63
CA ALA A 194 11.46 15.39 -0.19
C ALA A 194 12.46 16.53 0.09
N TYR A 195 13.76 16.23 0.24
CA TYR A 195 14.77 17.23 0.59
C TYR A 195 15.28 17.98 -0.65
N TRP A 196 14.56 19.05 -1.00
CA TRP A 196 14.96 20.02 -2.03
C TRP A 196 15.62 21.23 -1.35
N GLY A 197 16.92 21.41 -1.58
CA GLY A 197 17.78 22.36 -0.88
C GLY A 197 18.59 21.70 0.24
N TRP A 198 19.50 22.46 0.87
CA TRP A 198 20.56 21.87 1.70
C TRP A 198 20.12 21.38 3.09
N GLY A 199 20.35 20.09 3.33
CA GLY A 199 20.44 19.43 4.64
C GLY A 199 19.18 18.71 5.11
N GLY A 200 19.39 17.70 5.95
CA GLY A 200 18.38 16.86 6.60
C GLY A 200 18.24 15.45 6.02
N GLU A 201 18.74 15.22 4.81
CA GLU A 201 18.58 13.94 4.10
C GLU A 201 19.44 12.79 4.69
N ASP A 202 20.58 13.13 5.30
CA ASP A 202 21.45 12.16 5.99
C ASP A 202 20.88 11.76 7.37
N ASP A 203 20.18 12.69 8.04
CA ASP A 203 19.49 12.46 9.31
C ASP A 203 18.18 11.65 9.09
N ASP A 204 17.53 11.88 7.94
CA ASP A 204 16.41 11.07 7.46
C ASP A 204 16.86 9.63 7.19
N LEU A 205 17.98 9.44 6.46
CA LEU A 205 18.57 8.13 6.21
C LEU A 205 18.94 7.39 7.51
N TYR A 206 19.56 8.07 8.47
CA TYR A 206 19.80 7.51 9.81
C TYR A 206 18.50 6.95 10.41
N SER A 207 17.45 7.78 10.41
CA SER A 207 16.17 7.45 11.01
C SER A 207 15.52 6.24 10.33
N ARG A 208 15.61 6.13 8.99
CA ARG A 208 15.14 4.97 8.21
C ARG A 208 15.87 3.68 8.55
N VAL A 209 17.19 3.73 8.73
CA VAL A 209 18.00 2.56 9.12
C VAL A 209 17.55 2.00 10.46
N ILE A 210 17.35 2.85 11.47
CA ILE A 210 16.85 2.46 12.79
C ILE A 210 15.40 1.94 12.74
N LEU A 211 14.56 2.52 11.86
CA LEU A 211 13.17 2.12 11.63
C LEU A 211 13.01 0.77 10.93
N ALA A 212 13.88 0.44 9.97
CA ALA A 212 13.94 -0.89 9.37
C ALA A 212 14.43 -1.97 10.35
N GLY A 213 15.07 -1.58 11.47
CA GLY A 213 15.54 -2.48 12.52
C GLY A 213 17.05 -2.73 12.54
N TYR A 214 17.82 -2.00 11.73
CA TYR A 214 19.27 -2.06 11.73
C TYR A 214 19.89 -1.10 12.76
N ASN A 215 21.15 -1.36 13.11
CA ASN A 215 22.04 -0.42 13.78
C ASN A 215 23.07 0.11 12.78
N ILE A 216 23.78 1.20 13.10
CA ILE A 216 24.85 1.74 12.24
C ILE A 216 26.22 1.30 12.77
N SER A 217 26.99 0.63 11.91
CA SER A 217 28.39 0.30 12.17
C SER A 217 29.27 1.53 11.92
N ARG A 218 30.10 1.91 12.89
CA ARG A 218 31.11 2.98 12.76
C ARG A 218 32.50 2.39 12.92
N LEU A 219 33.45 2.78 12.07
CA LEU A 219 34.87 2.44 12.23
C LEU A 219 35.53 3.33 13.32
N PRO A 220 36.62 2.90 13.97
CA PRO A 220 37.35 3.73 14.94
C PRO A 220 37.84 5.03 14.32
N ILE A 221 37.77 6.14 15.05
CA ILE A 221 38.06 7.50 14.56
C ILE A 221 39.53 7.70 14.15
N GLU A 222 40.42 6.81 14.60
CA GLU A 222 41.83 6.76 14.25
C GLU A 222 42.06 6.24 12.81
N ILE A 223 41.11 5.48 12.28
CA ILE A 223 41.13 4.88 10.92
C ILE A 223 40.11 5.60 10.02
N ALA A 224 38.92 5.93 10.54
CA ALA A 224 37.77 6.48 9.82
C ALA A 224 37.91 7.96 9.42
N ARG A 225 39.13 8.37 9.07
CA ARG A 225 39.54 9.76 8.85
C ARG A 225 39.33 10.17 7.40
N TYR A 226 38.68 11.32 7.22
CA TYR A 226 38.43 11.92 5.92
C TYR A 226 38.81 13.39 5.91
N LYS A 227 39.22 13.86 4.74
CA LYS A 227 39.56 15.25 4.48
C LYS A 227 38.56 15.85 3.50
N MET A 228 38.07 17.06 3.78
CA MET A 228 37.16 17.77 2.89
C MET A 228 37.91 18.82 2.07
N ILE A 229 37.78 18.81 0.75
CA ILE A 229 38.27 19.92 -0.09
C ILE A 229 37.41 21.17 0.19
N LYS A 230 38.06 22.33 0.37
CA LYS A 230 37.38 23.57 0.75
C LYS A 230 36.71 24.22 -0.47
N HIS A 231 35.45 24.59 -0.30
CA HIS A 231 34.61 25.21 -1.33
C HIS A 231 33.65 26.23 -0.70
N GLU A 232 33.06 27.11 -1.50
CA GLU A 232 31.98 28.01 -1.07
C GLU A 232 30.60 27.33 -1.16
N LEU A 233 29.55 27.93 -0.59
CA LEU A 233 28.19 27.42 -0.73
C LEU A 233 27.67 27.63 -2.16
N ASP A 234 27.08 26.59 -2.75
CA ASP A 234 26.40 26.68 -4.05
C ASP A 234 25.20 27.65 -3.96
N PRO A 235 25.19 28.77 -4.71
CA PRO A 235 24.09 29.75 -4.68
C PRO A 235 22.72 29.18 -5.06
N GLY A 236 22.70 28.10 -5.86
CA GLY A 236 21.49 27.37 -6.23
C GLY A 236 21.07 26.29 -5.23
N ASN A 237 21.79 26.11 -4.12
CA ASN A 237 21.50 25.12 -3.08
C ASN A 237 21.30 25.80 -1.71
N SER A 238 20.32 26.71 -1.66
CA SER A 238 19.90 27.37 -0.42
C SER A 238 19.44 26.35 0.64
N VAL A 239 19.55 26.73 1.93
CA VAL A 239 19.15 25.89 3.06
C VAL A 239 17.68 25.51 2.95
N ASN A 240 17.37 24.21 2.98
CA ASN A 240 15.99 23.75 3.01
C ASN A 240 15.35 24.12 4.36
N LYS A 241 14.61 25.24 4.40
CA LYS A 241 13.90 25.71 5.61
C LYS A 241 13.03 24.63 6.25
N CYS A 242 12.43 23.75 5.45
CA CYS A 242 11.49 22.74 5.90
C CYS A 242 12.14 21.42 6.32
N ARG A 243 13.48 21.29 6.31
CA ARG A 243 14.18 20.03 6.60
C ARG A 243 13.85 19.41 7.96
N HIS A 244 13.68 20.23 9.01
CA HIS A 244 13.36 19.73 10.35
C HIS A 244 11.90 19.23 10.45
N TYR A 245 10.98 19.88 9.74
CA TYR A 245 9.61 19.39 9.52
C TYR A 245 9.57 18.07 8.72
N LEU A 246 10.40 17.93 7.68
CA LEU A 246 10.52 16.67 6.93
C LEU A 246 11.07 15.54 7.80
N LEU A 247 12.10 15.82 8.62
CA LEU A 247 12.73 14.86 9.53
C LEU A 247 11.79 14.40 10.65
N ALA A 248 10.95 15.31 11.17
CA ALA A 248 9.89 14.95 12.11
C ALA A 248 8.83 14.01 11.48
N LEU A 249 8.67 14.05 10.15
CA LEU A 249 7.75 13.19 9.42
C LEU A 249 8.36 11.86 8.95
N THR A 250 9.68 11.63 9.06
CA THR A 250 10.34 10.41 8.53
C THR A 250 9.68 9.12 9.01
N HIS A 251 9.29 9.06 10.30
CA HIS A 251 8.56 7.93 10.90
C HIS A 251 7.27 7.52 10.16
N ARG A 252 6.59 8.49 9.53
CA ARG A 252 5.36 8.29 8.74
C ARG A 252 5.67 8.15 7.25
N MET A 253 6.61 8.94 6.74
CA MET A 253 6.88 9.08 5.30
C MET A 253 7.81 8.02 4.73
N TRP A 254 8.66 7.36 5.54
CA TRP A 254 9.75 6.53 4.99
C TRP A 254 9.31 5.38 4.08
N ARG A 255 8.14 4.77 4.32
CA ARG A 255 7.62 3.69 3.47
C ARG A 255 6.97 4.18 2.16
N ILE A 256 6.72 5.49 2.04
CA ILE A 256 5.93 6.09 0.95
C ILE A 256 6.67 7.22 0.22
N ASP A 257 7.86 7.60 0.68
CA ASP A 257 8.79 8.51 0.02
C ASP A 257 10.21 7.92 -0.02
N GLY A 258 10.80 7.80 -1.22
CA GLY A 258 12.16 7.31 -1.44
C GLY A 258 12.35 6.58 -2.77
N LEU A 259 12.66 5.28 -2.74
CA LEU A 259 12.77 4.42 -3.93
C LEU A 259 11.41 4.09 -4.55
N TRP A 260 10.38 3.87 -3.72
CA TRP A 260 9.04 3.45 -4.13
C TRP A 260 8.31 4.48 -5.03
N ASN A 261 8.46 5.78 -4.75
CA ASN A 261 7.89 6.89 -5.53
C ASN A 261 8.93 7.56 -6.46
N LEU A 262 10.04 6.89 -6.78
CA LEU A 262 11.20 7.50 -7.44
C LEU A 262 10.93 7.89 -8.91
N ASP A 263 10.37 9.08 -9.10
CA ASP A 263 10.07 9.66 -10.40
C ASP A 263 11.21 10.54 -10.93
N TYR A 264 11.79 10.18 -12.07
CA TYR A 264 12.87 10.91 -12.74
C TYR A 264 12.88 10.61 -14.24
N LYS A 265 13.65 11.38 -14.99
CA LYS A 265 13.90 11.17 -16.42
C LYS A 265 15.40 11.23 -16.69
N ARG A 266 15.97 10.13 -17.18
CA ARG A 266 17.36 10.10 -17.64
C ARG A 266 17.50 10.90 -18.93
N ILE A 267 18.34 11.93 -18.92
CA ILE A 267 18.68 12.75 -20.08
C ILE A 267 19.81 12.07 -20.87
N SER A 268 20.86 11.62 -20.18
CA SER A 268 22.00 10.94 -20.80
C SER A 268 22.57 9.84 -19.91
N LEU A 269 23.33 8.94 -20.53
CA LEU A 269 24.20 7.95 -19.90
C LEU A 269 25.48 7.92 -20.74
N THR A 270 26.64 8.14 -20.11
CA THR A 270 27.93 8.20 -20.81
C THR A 270 28.98 7.46 -20.01
N HIS A 271 29.54 6.41 -20.60
CA HIS A 271 30.66 5.66 -20.04
C HIS A 271 31.96 6.37 -20.44
N ASN A 272 32.49 7.22 -19.56
CA ASN A 272 33.82 7.81 -19.71
C ASN A 272 34.84 6.82 -19.13
N HIS A 273 36.11 6.89 -19.54
CA HIS A 273 37.17 5.98 -19.11
C HIS A 273 37.23 5.81 -17.57
N LEU A 274 37.15 6.93 -16.84
CA LEU A 274 37.25 6.96 -15.37
C LEU A 274 35.89 6.92 -14.63
N TYR A 275 34.75 7.12 -15.29
CA TYR A 275 33.44 7.09 -14.61
C TYR A 275 32.25 7.03 -15.56
N THR A 276 31.15 6.44 -15.08
CA THR A 276 29.85 6.49 -15.73
C THR A 276 29.11 7.77 -15.30
N ASN A 277 28.91 8.71 -16.22
CA ASN A 277 28.06 9.88 -16.01
C ASN A 277 26.59 9.54 -16.31
N VAL A 278 25.68 9.97 -15.44
CA VAL A 278 24.24 9.82 -15.61
C VAL A 278 23.56 11.17 -15.37
N THR A 279 23.20 11.91 -16.42
CA THR A 279 22.51 13.20 -16.27
C THR A 279 21.00 12.99 -16.20
N VAL A 280 20.34 13.55 -15.19
CA VAL A 280 18.94 13.27 -14.87
C VAL A 280 18.14 14.53 -14.55
N ASP A 281 16.92 14.57 -15.07
CA ASP A 281 15.83 15.47 -14.67
C ASP A 281 15.07 14.81 -13.52
N LEU A 282 14.85 15.54 -12.43
CA LEU A 282 14.22 15.04 -11.20
C LEU A 282 12.76 15.52 -11.03
N HIS A 283 12.21 16.24 -12.01
CA HIS A 283 10.86 16.77 -12.02
C HIS A 283 10.48 17.48 -10.70
N GLU A 284 11.16 18.58 -10.31
CA GLU A 284 10.91 19.28 -9.04
C GLU A 284 9.44 19.68 -8.86
N GLU A 285 8.82 20.32 -9.86
CA GLU A 285 7.43 20.78 -9.77
C GLU A 285 6.45 19.64 -9.49
N LYS A 286 6.62 18.50 -10.19
CA LYS A 286 5.80 17.30 -10.01
C LYS A 286 6.03 16.66 -8.64
N SER A 287 7.27 16.61 -8.18
CA SER A 287 7.65 16.09 -6.85
C SER A 287 7.06 16.95 -5.73
N ARG A 288 7.12 18.28 -5.85
CA ARG A 288 6.45 19.23 -4.95
C ARG A 288 4.92 19.14 -5.05
N GLY A 289 4.37 18.91 -6.24
CA GLY A 289 2.95 18.66 -6.47
C GLY A 289 2.44 17.40 -5.74
N TRP A 290 3.22 16.32 -5.73
CA TRP A 290 2.93 15.11 -4.96
C TRP A 290 3.02 15.36 -3.45
N MET A 291 4.08 16.03 -2.97
CA MET A 291 4.22 16.44 -1.56
C MET A 291 3.14 17.42 -1.07
N ARG A 292 2.48 18.16 -1.97
CA ARG A 292 1.30 18.98 -1.66
C ARG A 292 0.04 18.11 -1.46
N ARG A 293 -0.13 17.08 -2.30
CA ARG A 293 -1.32 16.18 -2.27
C ARG A 293 -1.32 15.20 -1.10
N MET A 294 -0.16 14.75 -0.62
CA MET A 294 -0.08 13.72 0.44
C MET A 294 -0.37 14.25 1.87
N ARG A 295 -0.76 15.53 2.01
CA ARG A 295 -0.95 16.20 3.30
C ARG A 295 -2.34 16.00 3.92
N THR A 296 -3.29 15.42 3.19
CA THR A 296 -4.71 15.32 3.58
C THR A 296 -5.08 14.05 4.37
N THR A 297 -4.11 13.26 4.84
CA THR A 297 -4.35 11.91 5.40
C THR A 297 -3.67 11.65 6.75
N LEU A 298 -3.20 12.68 7.47
CA LEU A 298 -2.34 12.51 8.66
C LEU A 298 -2.74 13.33 9.91
N ALA A 299 -3.98 13.82 9.97
CA ALA A 299 -4.51 14.64 11.06
C ALA A 299 -5.50 13.87 11.97
N LEU A 300 -5.00 12.88 12.75
CA LEU A 300 -5.70 12.32 13.91
C LEU A 300 -4.70 11.54 14.80
N LEU A 301 -4.39 12.09 15.99
CA LEU A 301 -3.88 11.43 17.21
C LEU A 301 -3.44 12.54 18.17
N ALA A 302 -4.13 12.71 19.30
CA ALA A 302 -3.81 13.71 20.32
C ALA A 302 -3.70 13.03 21.70
N PHE A 303 -2.78 13.51 22.52
CA PHE A 303 -2.68 13.14 23.94
C PHE A 303 -3.31 14.24 24.79
N ALA A 304 -4.01 13.86 25.86
CA ALA A 304 -4.58 14.83 26.80
C ALA A 304 -3.49 15.44 27.69
N ALA A 305 -3.49 16.77 27.82
CA ALA A 305 -2.56 17.49 28.69
C ALA A 305 -2.83 17.22 30.19
N THR A 306 -1.77 17.21 31.00
CA THR A 306 -1.87 16.98 32.45
C THR A 306 -2.02 18.29 33.20
N SER A 307 -3.07 18.39 34.01
CA SER A 307 -3.42 19.57 34.80
C SER A 307 -2.41 19.92 35.89
N LEU A 308 -2.39 21.21 36.26
CA LEU A 308 -1.64 21.76 37.38
C LEU A 308 -2.57 22.17 38.52
N ALA A 309 -2.09 22.08 39.77
CA ALA A 309 -2.82 22.60 40.93
C ALA A 309 -2.71 24.14 41.09
N GLN A 310 -1.62 24.73 40.58
CA GLN A 310 -1.38 26.18 40.53
C GLN A 310 -0.26 26.48 39.50
N CYS A 311 -0.21 27.71 38.97
CA CYS A 311 0.87 28.11 38.06
C CYS A 311 2.25 28.16 38.74
N PRO A 312 3.32 27.72 38.06
CA PRO A 312 4.70 27.93 38.49
C PRO A 312 5.06 29.42 38.69
N PRO A 313 6.03 29.76 39.56
CA PRO A 313 6.41 31.16 39.84
C PRO A 313 6.95 31.95 38.64
N ASP A 314 7.39 31.25 37.60
CA ASP A 314 7.94 31.76 36.34
C ASP A 314 6.90 31.80 35.18
N ALA A 315 5.67 31.32 35.43
CA ALA A 315 4.57 31.35 34.48
C ALA A 315 3.54 32.46 34.82
N LEU A 316 2.81 32.94 33.81
CA LEU A 316 1.71 33.90 33.98
C LEU A 316 0.35 33.19 33.87
N SER A 317 -0.57 33.48 34.79
CA SER A 317 -1.94 32.96 34.71
C SER A 317 -2.75 33.62 33.59
N SER A 318 -3.65 32.87 32.96
CA SER A 318 -4.76 33.39 32.15
C SER A 318 -5.67 34.32 32.97
N ALA A 319 -6.46 35.13 32.26
CA ALA A 319 -7.34 36.13 32.86
C ALA A 319 -8.42 35.52 33.78
N ASP A 320 -8.85 34.28 33.50
CA ASP A 320 -9.86 33.53 34.26
C ASP A 320 -9.26 32.57 35.33
N GLY A 321 -7.93 32.43 35.35
CA GLY A 321 -7.21 31.51 36.23
C GLY A 321 -7.35 30.02 35.89
N LYS A 322 -7.68 29.66 34.63
CA LYS A 322 -7.74 28.26 34.16
C LYS A 322 -6.50 27.77 33.40
N LYS A 323 -5.61 28.65 32.93
CA LYS A 323 -4.40 28.28 32.16
C LYS A 323 -3.15 29.00 32.69
N CYS A 324 -1.98 28.41 32.49
CA CYS A 324 -0.67 28.98 32.84
C CYS A 324 0.23 29.10 31.60
N PHE A 325 0.65 30.31 31.26
CA PHE A 325 1.54 30.60 30.13
C PHE A 325 3.00 30.65 30.58
N HIS A 326 3.85 29.80 29.97
CA HIS A 326 5.29 29.74 30.21
C HIS A 326 6.05 30.18 28.94
N PHE A 327 7.07 31.03 29.11
CA PHE A 327 7.69 31.80 28.02
C PHE A 327 9.09 31.26 27.70
N VAL A 328 9.23 30.57 26.56
CA VAL A 328 10.48 29.90 26.16
C VAL A 328 11.26 30.75 25.15
N PRO A 329 12.43 31.31 25.53
CA PRO A 329 13.22 32.17 24.65
C PRO A 329 13.98 31.41 23.55
N GLN A 330 14.20 30.11 23.72
CA GLN A 330 14.87 29.27 22.71
C GLN A 330 14.06 29.22 21.42
N LYS A 331 14.74 29.36 20.27
CA LYS A 331 14.08 29.43 18.97
C LYS A 331 13.98 28.07 18.31
N THR A 332 12.80 27.76 17.81
CA THR A 332 12.50 26.56 17.06
C THR A 332 11.38 26.84 16.05
N ASP A 333 11.14 25.90 15.14
CA ASP A 333 9.96 25.93 14.28
C ASP A 333 8.68 25.62 15.08
N PHE A 334 7.53 25.85 14.47
CA PHE A 334 6.23 25.72 15.15
C PHE A 334 5.97 24.31 15.71
N LEU A 335 6.39 23.25 15.00
CA LEU A 335 6.16 21.88 15.46
C LEU A 335 7.12 21.50 16.58
N GLY A 336 8.38 21.93 16.51
CA GLY A 336 9.33 21.79 17.62
C GLY A 336 8.88 22.57 18.87
N ALA A 337 8.22 23.73 18.68
CA ALA A 337 7.65 24.50 19.79
C ALA A 337 6.49 23.74 20.47
N GLU A 338 5.53 23.26 19.68
CA GLU A 338 4.42 22.42 20.16
C GLU A 338 4.92 21.14 20.85
N GLN A 339 5.87 20.42 20.24
CA GLN A 339 6.43 19.19 20.83
C GLN A 339 7.11 19.47 22.18
N MET A 340 7.84 20.59 22.31
CA MET A 340 8.43 20.98 23.59
C MET A 340 7.36 21.34 24.64
N CYS A 341 6.28 22.03 24.24
CA CYS A 341 5.16 22.28 25.14
C CYS A 341 4.47 20.99 25.61
N GLN A 342 4.31 20.01 24.72
CA GLN A 342 3.79 18.67 25.05
C GLN A 342 4.71 17.92 26.02
N ILE A 343 6.04 18.00 25.84
CA ILE A 343 7.03 17.47 26.79
C ILE A 343 6.92 18.15 28.17
N PHE A 344 6.58 19.44 28.22
CA PHE A 344 6.29 20.15 29.47
C PHE A 344 4.88 19.88 30.05
N GLY A 345 4.05 19.04 29.41
CA GLY A 345 2.71 18.66 29.86
C GLY A 345 1.60 19.64 29.45
N GLY A 346 1.73 20.26 28.27
CA GLY A 346 0.81 21.27 27.74
C GLY A 346 0.83 21.38 26.22
N HIS A 347 0.43 22.54 25.70
CA HIS A 347 0.38 22.86 24.26
C HIS A 347 0.99 24.25 24.00
N LEU A 348 1.18 24.65 22.75
CA LEU A 348 1.37 26.07 22.41
C LEU A 348 0.15 26.89 22.85
N ALA A 349 0.39 28.08 23.37
CA ALA A 349 -0.64 28.91 24.00
C ALA A 349 -1.79 29.24 23.04
N SER A 350 -3.01 28.91 23.46
CA SER A 350 -4.23 29.45 22.91
C SER A 350 -4.51 30.83 23.49
N ALA A 351 -5.08 31.71 22.68
CA ALA A 351 -5.51 33.03 23.10
C ALA A 351 -7.02 33.14 22.84
N GLU A 352 -7.81 32.56 23.74
CA GLU A 352 -9.29 32.52 23.64
C GLU A 352 -9.94 33.90 23.85
N SER A 353 -9.22 34.86 24.44
CA SER A 353 -9.72 36.20 24.73
C SER A 353 -8.69 37.30 24.48
N ASN A 354 -9.17 38.54 24.41
CA ASN A 354 -8.35 39.74 24.36
C ASN A 354 -7.41 39.86 25.58
N ASP A 355 -7.87 39.45 26.75
CA ASP A 355 -7.13 39.62 27.99
C ASP A 355 -6.03 38.56 28.12
N ASP A 356 -6.27 37.34 27.63
CA ASP A 356 -5.23 36.31 27.50
C ASP A 356 -4.18 36.69 26.47
N ASN A 357 -4.60 37.21 25.30
CA ASN A 357 -3.68 37.76 24.30
C ASN A 357 -2.83 38.91 24.88
N ALA A 358 -3.41 39.77 25.71
CA ALA A 358 -2.70 40.85 26.40
C ALA A 358 -1.72 40.32 27.47
N VAL A 359 -2.08 39.25 28.21
CA VAL A 359 -1.16 38.57 29.15
C VAL A 359 0.01 37.93 28.39
N ILE A 360 -0.25 37.19 27.32
CA ILE A 360 0.75 36.52 26.48
C ILE A 360 1.72 37.56 25.89
N ALA A 361 1.21 38.62 25.24
CA ALA A 361 2.06 39.68 24.70
C ALA A 361 2.88 40.42 25.78
N LYS A 362 2.28 40.69 26.96
CA LYS A 362 2.97 41.31 28.10
C LYS A 362 4.08 40.42 28.65
N GLY A 363 3.86 39.11 28.75
CA GLY A 363 4.89 38.14 29.16
C GLY A 363 6.03 38.07 28.17
N ALA A 364 5.74 37.96 26.87
CA ALA A 364 6.76 38.00 25.81
C ALA A 364 7.65 39.25 25.88
N ARG A 365 7.08 40.44 26.13
CA ARG A 365 7.83 41.70 26.34
C ARG A 365 8.74 41.70 27.58
N LEU A 366 8.48 40.84 28.56
CA LEU A 366 9.27 40.72 29.78
C LEU A 366 10.37 39.67 29.63
N HIS A 367 10.06 38.51 29.03
CA HIS A 367 10.93 37.35 28.95
C HIS A 367 11.84 37.32 27.70
N PHE A 368 11.42 37.89 26.55
CA PHE A 368 12.18 37.85 25.28
C PHE A 368 12.99 39.14 25.00
N LYS A 369 13.49 39.81 26.05
CA LYS A 369 14.19 41.10 25.92
C LYS A 369 15.57 40.95 25.28
N GLY A 370 15.82 41.74 24.24
CA GLY A 370 17.13 41.86 23.57
C GLY A 370 17.19 41.22 22.18
N GLU A 371 16.16 40.48 21.77
CA GLU A 371 16.18 39.76 20.50
C GLU A 371 15.46 40.52 19.37
N GLY A 372 16.17 40.72 18.26
CA GLY A 372 15.83 41.69 17.20
C GLY A 372 14.68 41.35 16.26
N SER A 373 13.61 40.69 16.73
CA SER A 373 12.35 40.55 15.98
C SER A 373 11.13 40.93 16.83
N GLY A 374 11.07 40.47 18.08
CA GLY A 374 9.90 40.66 18.94
C GLY A 374 8.67 39.85 18.52
N TYR A 375 8.82 38.84 17.65
CA TYR A 375 7.75 37.92 17.23
C TYR A 375 7.97 36.52 17.82
N PHE A 376 6.90 35.84 18.23
CA PHE A 376 6.92 34.52 18.88
C PHE A 376 5.73 33.64 18.44
N TRP A 377 5.81 32.33 18.67
CA TRP A 377 4.76 31.36 18.33
C TRP A 377 3.68 31.21 19.40
N ILE A 378 2.43 31.02 18.94
CA ILE A 378 1.22 30.62 19.70
C ILE A 378 0.54 29.43 18.98
N GLY A 379 -0.45 28.77 19.57
CA GLY A 379 -1.01 27.51 19.03
C GLY A 379 -1.86 27.64 17.76
N ALA A 380 -2.12 28.84 17.27
CA ALA A 380 -3.00 29.07 16.12
C ALA A 380 -2.34 28.64 14.80
N ASN A 381 -3.03 27.78 14.04
CA ASN A 381 -2.52 27.20 12.79
C ASN A 381 -3.66 26.75 11.85
N LYS A 382 -3.36 26.58 10.56
CA LYS A 382 -4.24 25.90 9.58
C LYS A 382 -3.79 24.45 9.28
N LEU A 383 -2.90 23.83 10.06
CA LEU A 383 -2.22 22.58 9.69
C LEU A 383 -3.14 21.35 9.56
N ALA A 384 -4.38 21.43 10.05
CA ALA A 384 -5.35 20.33 10.01
C ALA A 384 -6.12 20.20 8.68
N ASP A 385 -6.38 21.32 7.99
CA ASP A 385 -7.16 21.34 6.73
C ASP A 385 -6.71 22.39 5.70
N PHE A 386 -5.79 23.29 6.06
CA PHE A 386 -5.26 24.41 5.27
C PHE A 386 -6.29 25.49 4.89
N GLU A 387 -7.51 25.43 5.41
CA GLU A 387 -8.57 26.41 5.17
C GLU A 387 -8.91 27.21 6.43
N SER A 388 -9.05 26.53 7.58
CA SER A 388 -9.55 27.10 8.84
C SER A 388 -8.50 27.14 9.95
N TRP A 389 -8.51 28.22 10.74
CA TRP A 389 -7.63 28.34 11.91
C TRP A 389 -8.15 27.51 13.08
N LYS A 390 -7.24 26.80 13.73
CA LYS A 390 -7.47 25.96 14.92
C LYS A 390 -6.33 26.14 15.92
N TRP A 391 -6.59 25.83 17.18
CA TRP A 391 -5.57 25.74 18.22
C TRP A 391 -4.98 24.32 18.29
N THR A 392 -3.75 24.16 18.78
CA THR A 392 -3.11 22.84 18.96
C THR A 392 -3.65 22.04 20.15
N ASP A 393 -4.23 22.72 21.15
CA ASP A 393 -4.95 22.13 22.29
C ASP A 393 -6.39 21.66 21.94
N GLN A 394 -6.84 21.89 20.70
CA GLN A 394 -8.19 21.65 20.20
C GLN A 394 -9.30 22.55 20.78
N GLU A 395 -8.97 23.63 21.49
CA GLU A 395 -9.98 24.57 21.99
C GLU A 395 -10.71 25.29 20.85
N LYS A 396 -11.89 25.84 21.16
CA LYS A 396 -12.73 26.47 20.14
C LYS A 396 -12.11 27.78 19.63
N PHE A 397 -11.71 27.79 18.36
CA PHE A 397 -11.18 28.98 17.70
C PHE A 397 -12.26 30.07 17.52
N GLY A 398 -12.40 30.95 18.52
CA GLY A 398 -13.44 31.99 18.59
C GLY A 398 -12.94 33.44 18.68
N TYR A 399 -11.63 33.65 18.88
CA TYR A 399 -11.00 34.97 18.98
C TYR A 399 -9.80 35.07 18.02
N SER A 400 -9.54 36.27 17.50
CA SER A 400 -8.31 36.56 16.75
C SER A 400 -7.93 38.04 16.83
N ASN A 401 -6.65 38.36 16.62
CA ASN A 401 -6.11 39.72 16.74
C ASN A 401 -5.16 40.10 15.58
N TRP A 402 -5.59 39.90 14.33
CA TRP A 402 -4.76 40.07 13.13
C TRP A 402 -4.22 41.50 12.93
N TYR A 403 -2.96 41.60 12.51
CA TYR A 403 -2.24 42.86 12.26
C TYR A 403 -2.88 43.75 11.18
N SER A 404 -3.42 43.16 10.12
CA SER A 404 -4.00 43.88 8.98
C SER A 404 -5.21 43.15 8.37
N GLY A 405 -5.98 42.45 9.21
CA GLY A 405 -6.93 41.43 8.78
C GLY A 405 -6.24 40.13 8.33
N GLU A 406 -7.02 39.09 8.09
CA GLU A 406 -6.52 37.82 7.55
C GLU A 406 -6.19 37.98 6.06
N THR A 407 -4.91 38.18 5.76
CA THR A 407 -4.38 38.03 4.40
C THR A 407 -3.99 36.57 4.21
N ASP A 408 -4.85 35.81 3.54
CA ASP A 408 -4.61 34.39 3.29
C ASP A 408 -3.45 34.21 2.30
N ILE A 409 -2.31 33.73 2.80
CA ILE A 409 -1.08 33.52 2.04
C ILE A 409 -0.77 32.02 2.14
N PHE A 410 -0.88 31.31 1.01
CA PHE A 410 -0.87 29.84 0.92
C PHE A 410 0.31 29.10 1.62
N GLU A 411 1.43 29.78 1.86
CA GLU A 411 2.61 29.19 2.52
C GLU A 411 2.67 29.48 4.04
N HIS A 412 1.82 30.38 4.54
CA HIS A 412 1.87 30.98 5.88
C HIS A 412 0.89 30.34 6.87
N ASN A 413 1.04 29.04 7.12
CA ASN A 413 0.01 28.22 7.78
C ASN A 413 0.05 28.22 9.34
N CYS A 414 0.90 29.04 9.96
CA CYS A 414 1.06 29.14 11.41
C CYS A 414 1.06 30.61 11.87
N VAL A 415 0.57 30.89 13.08
CA VAL A 415 0.45 32.26 13.58
C VAL A 415 1.61 32.65 14.49
N ASN A 416 2.32 33.72 14.13
CA ASN A 416 3.17 34.44 15.05
C ASN A 416 2.40 35.60 15.72
N VAL A 417 2.89 36.06 16.88
CA VAL A 417 2.39 37.27 17.57
C VAL A 417 3.53 38.26 17.77
N GLN A 418 3.28 39.53 17.48
CA GLN A 418 4.21 40.62 17.77
C GLN A 418 4.07 41.10 19.21
N ALA A 419 5.10 40.90 20.03
CA ALA A 419 5.09 41.23 21.46
C ALA A 419 4.80 42.71 21.76
N SER A 420 5.16 43.64 20.88
CA SER A 420 5.01 45.08 21.11
C SER A 420 3.55 45.54 21.24
N ASN A 421 2.62 44.87 20.55
CA ASN A 421 1.20 45.26 20.42
C ASN A 421 0.21 44.09 20.52
N GLY A 422 0.68 42.83 20.56
CA GLY A 422 -0.14 41.62 20.61
C GLY A 422 -0.83 41.27 19.29
N LEU A 423 -0.43 41.88 18.16
CA LEU A 423 -1.04 41.63 16.85
C LEU A 423 -0.47 40.36 16.20
N TRP A 424 -1.34 39.63 15.52
CA TRP A 424 -1.06 38.31 14.95
C TRP A 424 -0.71 38.43 13.46
N SER A 425 0.14 37.53 12.94
CA SER A 425 0.43 37.43 11.51
C SER A 425 0.57 35.96 11.07
N PRO A 426 -0.04 35.58 9.93
CA PRO A 426 0.27 34.32 9.26
C PRO A 426 1.75 34.27 8.85
N GLU A 427 2.41 33.14 9.07
CA GLU A 427 3.84 32.94 8.87
C GLU A 427 4.15 31.49 8.45
N PRO A 428 5.23 31.21 7.68
CA PRO A 428 5.66 29.85 7.41
C PRO A 428 6.02 29.13 8.71
N CYS A 429 5.43 27.96 8.96
CA CYS A 429 5.61 27.19 10.19
C CYS A 429 7.07 26.78 10.49
N CYS A 430 7.96 26.84 9.51
CA CYS A 430 9.39 26.52 9.61
C CYS A 430 10.28 27.69 10.07
N ASP A 431 9.71 28.85 10.39
CA ASP A 431 10.47 30.01 10.86
C ASP A 431 10.90 29.85 12.33
N LEU A 432 12.15 30.19 12.67
CA LEU A 432 12.69 29.96 14.01
C LEU A 432 12.37 31.13 14.95
N LYS A 433 11.46 30.92 15.92
CA LYS A 433 11.02 31.96 16.87
C LYS A 433 10.95 31.45 18.31
N PRO A 434 11.04 32.34 19.32
CA PRO A 434 10.63 32.03 20.69
C PRO A 434 9.15 31.61 20.72
N TYR A 435 8.70 30.98 21.80
CA TYR A 435 7.34 30.44 21.87
C TYR A 435 6.76 30.47 23.29
N VAL A 436 5.44 30.36 23.38
CA VAL A 436 4.70 30.37 24.65
C VAL A 436 3.91 29.07 24.76
N CYS A 437 4.17 28.31 25.82
CA CYS A 437 3.40 27.12 26.15
C CYS A 437 2.28 27.47 27.12
N GLU A 438 1.14 26.80 27.02
CA GLU A 438 0.09 26.80 28.03
C GLU A 438 -0.03 25.45 28.75
N ARG A 439 -0.58 25.47 29.97
CA ARG A 439 -1.02 24.29 30.72
C ARG A 439 -2.32 24.56 31.48
N PRO A 440 -3.28 23.61 31.52
CA PRO A 440 -4.53 23.79 32.26
C PRO A 440 -4.34 23.70 33.78
N VAL A 441 -5.20 24.39 34.53
CA VAL A 441 -5.21 24.46 36.00
C VAL A 441 -6.52 23.89 36.54
N GLU A 442 -6.42 22.87 37.39
CA GLU A 442 -7.57 22.37 38.15
C GLU A 442 -7.76 23.19 39.44
N LYS A 443 -8.93 23.82 39.57
CA LYS A 443 -9.40 24.30 40.88
C LYS A 443 -9.92 23.08 41.66
N PRO A 444 -9.44 22.82 42.89
CA PRO A 444 -9.86 21.65 43.67
C PRO A 444 -11.36 21.73 44.00
N SER A 445 -12.15 20.89 43.36
CA SER A 445 -13.60 20.80 43.56
C SER A 445 -13.93 20.05 44.84
N PHE A 446 -13.96 20.76 45.98
CA PHE A 446 -14.49 20.25 47.24
C PHE A 446 -16.02 20.13 47.21
N THR A 447 -16.53 19.19 46.40
CA THR A 447 -17.90 18.68 46.52
C THR A 447 -17.93 17.65 47.65
N CYS A 448 -18.54 17.99 48.79
CA CYS A 448 -18.84 17.00 49.81
C CYS A 448 -19.72 15.88 49.21
N PRO A 449 -19.48 14.60 49.53
CA PRO A 449 -20.39 13.53 49.17
C PRO A 449 -21.76 13.78 49.83
N PRO A 450 -22.88 13.43 49.16
CA PRO A 450 -24.20 13.52 49.78
C PRO A 450 -24.27 12.60 51.02
N PRO A 451 -25.00 12.99 52.08
CA PRO A 451 -25.04 12.22 53.32
C PRO A 451 -25.72 10.86 53.11
N PRO A 452 -25.25 9.78 53.76
CA PRO A 452 -25.88 8.47 53.66
C PRO A 452 -27.28 8.50 54.29
N THR A 453 -28.28 8.02 53.56
CA THR A 453 -29.67 7.93 54.03
C THR A 453 -29.84 6.75 55.00
N CYS A 454 -29.80 7.01 56.30
CA CYS A 454 -30.14 6.00 57.31
C CYS A 454 -31.66 5.75 57.41
N PRO A 455 -32.11 4.50 57.64
CA PRO A 455 -33.51 4.20 57.97
C PRO A 455 -33.94 4.81 59.32
N PRO A 456 -35.25 5.01 59.55
CA PRO A 456 -35.74 5.60 60.80
C PRO A 456 -35.79 4.59 61.95
N THR A 457 -35.16 4.90 63.09
CA THR A 457 -35.74 4.94 64.46
C THR A 457 -34.67 5.10 65.57
N VAL A 458 -35.14 5.45 66.79
CA VAL A 458 -34.42 5.43 68.09
C VAL A 458 -33.36 6.53 68.34
N THR A 459 -33.85 7.63 68.93
CA THR A 459 -33.23 8.51 69.96
C THR A 459 -31.73 8.43 70.31
N CYS A 460 -31.07 9.60 70.29
CA CYS A 460 -29.75 9.87 70.89
C CYS A 460 -29.76 9.78 72.44
N PRO A 461 -28.57 9.70 73.08
CA PRO A 461 -28.13 10.89 73.83
C PRO A 461 -26.62 11.23 73.72
N GLU A 462 -26.36 12.54 73.80
CA GLU A 462 -25.16 13.26 74.30
C GLU A 462 -23.75 13.03 73.70
N CYS A 463 -22.92 14.10 73.76
CA CYS A 463 -21.55 14.19 73.26
C CYS A 463 -20.62 14.82 74.31
N PRO A 464 -19.34 14.42 74.40
CA PRO A 464 -18.30 15.21 75.04
C PRO A 464 -17.16 15.61 74.08
N THR A 465 -17.05 16.93 73.86
CA THR A 465 -15.83 17.75 73.65
C THR A 465 -14.52 17.15 73.09
N ALA A 466 -14.12 17.75 71.96
CA ALA A 466 -12.81 17.80 71.30
C ALA A 466 -11.52 17.84 72.15
N GLN A 467 -10.40 17.37 71.55
CA GLN A 467 -9.10 18.06 71.50
C GLN A 467 -8.25 17.59 70.27
N PRO A 468 -7.19 18.33 69.84
CA PRO A 468 -6.55 18.17 68.53
C PRO A 468 -5.20 17.41 68.51
N CYS A 469 -4.71 17.09 67.30
CA CYS A 469 -3.48 16.34 67.03
C CYS A 469 -2.16 17.15 67.12
N PRO A 470 -1.04 16.51 67.51
CA PRO A 470 0.33 16.93 67.18
C PRO A 470 0.94 16.12 65.99
N PRO A 471 2.08 16.56 65.39
CA PRO A 471 2.54 16.10 64.07
C PRO A 471 3.62 15.00 64.07
N ALA A 472 4.00 14.55 62.85
CA ALA A 472 4.90 13.43 62.58
C ALA A 472 6.41 13.75 62.74
N THR A 473 7.21 12.70 63.00
CA THR A 473 8.68 12.68 62.83
C THR A 473 9.17 11.30 62.35
N ASN A 474 10.20 11.30 61.51
CA ASN A 474 11.00 10.17 60.99
C ASN A 474 12.50 10.57 61.13
N PRO A 475 13.49 9.67 60.95
CA PRO A 475 13.59 8.23 61.18
C PRO A 475 14.69 7.96 62.26
N PRO A 476 15.43 6.82 62.35
CA PRO A 476 16.44 6.36 61.37
C PRO A 476 16.49 4.81 61.18
N ALA A 477 17.52 4.29 60.48
CA ALA A 477 17.61 2.89 60.05
C ALA A 477 18.83 2.11 60.61
N THR A 478 18.75 0.77 60.65
CA THR A 478 19.90 -0.18 60.75
C THR A 478 19.57 -1.57 60.16
N ASN A 479 20.57 -2.18 59.51
CA ASN A 479 20.68 -3.59 59.03
C ASN A 479 21.98 -4.20 59.64
N PRO A 480 22.40 -5.47 59.38
CA PRO A 480 21.75 -6.71 58.89
C PRO A 480 21.80 -7.77 60.04
N PRO A 481 22.39 -9.01 59.98
CA PRO A 481 22.53 -10.08 58.97
C PRO A 481 22.17 -11.53 59.47
N ALA A 482 22.31 -12.54 58.58
CA ALA A 482 22.59 -13.98 58.86
C ALA A 482 21.52 -14.83 59.59
N THR A 483 21.39 -16.17 59.46
CA THR A 483 21.82 -17.24 58.50
C THR A 483 20.67 -18.30 58.49
N ASP A 484 20.59 -19.44 57.78
CA ASP A 484 21.51 -20.56 57.52
C ASP A 484 20.96 -21.52 56.44
N ALA A 485 21.76 -22.51 56.03
CA ALA A 485 21.33 -23.70 55.27
C ALA A 485 21.72 -24.98 56.03
N PRO A 486 21.13 -26.16 55.72
CA PRO A 486 21.99 -27.21 55.15
C PRO A 486 21.33 -28.19 54.15
N THR A 487 22.16 -29.04 53.54
CA THR A 487 21.86 -30.06 52.51
C THR A 487 21.72 -31.47 53.10
N THR A 488 20.98 -32.40 52.45
CA THR A 488 21.32 -33.85 52.40
C THR A 488 20.53 -34.64 51.34
N THR A 489 20.94 -35.88 51.05
CA THR A 489 20.45 -36.81 49.98
C THR A 489 20.21 -38.22 50.58
N LEU A 490 20.01 -39.38 49.91
CA LEU A 490 20.30 -39.88 48.54
C LEU A 490 19.57 -41.24 48.30
N SER A 491 19.27 -41.60 47.03
CA SER A 491 19.05 -43.00 46.54
C SER A 491 17.76 -43.74 46.95
N THR A 492 17.27 -44.82 46.31
CA THR A 492 17.61 -45.64 45.09
C THR A 492 16.29 -45.86 44.27
N LYS A 493 16.10 -46.64 43.16
CA LYS A 493 16.77 -47.76 42.45
C LYS A 493 16.54 -47.68 40.90
N ALA A 494 17.11 -48.63 40.16
CA ALA A 494 16.89 -48.99 38.73
C ALA A 494 17.02 -50.54 38.59
N PRO A 495 17.04 -51.20 37.39
CA PRO A 495 16.81 -50.77 35.99
C PRO A 495 15.50 -51.41 35.42
N THR A 496 15.24 -51.91 34.19
CA THR A 496 15.95 -52.31 32.93
C THR A 496 14.87 -52.41 31.78
N GLU A 497 15.02 -52.69 30.47
CA GLU A 497 16.09 -53.11 29.51
C GLU A 497 15.64 -52.79 28.04
N ALA A 498 16.32 -53.33 27.00
CA ALA A 498 15.96 -53.33 25.55
C ALA A 498 16.34 -54.71 24.92
N PRO A 499 15.99 -55.16 23.66
CA PRO A 499 16.39 -54.52 22.37
C PRO A 499 15.65 -54.88 21.02
N THR A 500 16.12 -54.32 19.89
CA THR A 500 16.07 -54.83 18.47
C THR A 500 14.77 -54.79 17.61
N GLN A 501 14.81 -55.41 16.40
CA GLN A 501 14.13 -54.99 15.14
C GLN A 501 13.31 -56.14 14.43
N PRO A 502 12.86 -56.09 13.13
CA PRO A 502 11.56 -56.65 12.67
C PRO A 502 11.57 -58.13 12.21
N PRO A 503 10.39 -58.77 11.97
CA PRO A 503 9.94 -58.97 10.57
C PRO A 503 8.41 -59.15 10.27
N THR A 504 8.02 -58.78 9.05
CA THR A 504 7.18 -59.45 8.02
C THR A 504 6.06 -60.50 8.34
N LYS A 505 4.85 -60.20 7.80
CA LYS A 505 3.72 -61.07 7.30
C LYS A 505 2.69 -61.74 8.24
N ALA A 506 1.50 -61.97 7.64
CA ALA A 506 0.33 -62.69 8.14
C ALA A 506 0.27 -64.16 7.65
N PRO A 507 -0.69 -64.96 8.15
CA PRO A 507 -1.75 -65.54 7.28
C PRO A 507 -3.16 -65.46 7.95
N THR A 508 -4.29 -65.97 7.45
CA THR A 508 -4.60 -66.83 6.27
C THR A 508 -5.81 -66.26 5.48
N THR A 509 -6.92 -66.90 5.02
CA THR A 509 -7.50 -68.26 5.10
C THR A 509 -8.49 -68.52 3.92
N THR A 510 -8.22 -69.53 3.09
CA THR A 510 -9.12 -70.49 2.37
C THR A 510 -10.46 -70.03 1.70
N LEU A 511 -10.90 -70.54 0.53
CA LEU A 511 -10.38 -71.57 -0.41
C LEU A 511 -11.15 -71.56 -1.78
N SER A 512 -10.45 -71.89 -2.88
CA SER A 512 -10.97 -72.39 -4.20
C SER A 512 -11.92 -71.48 -5.06
N THR A 513 -12.05 -71.64 -6.39
CA THR A 513 -11.57 -72.70 -7.32
C THR A 513 -11.25 -72.17 -8.74
N GLU A 514 -10.17 -72.71 -9.35
CA GLU A 514 -9.92 -72.99 -10.79
C GLU A 514 -9.89 -71.92 -11.92
N ALA A 515 -9.12 -72.28 -12.97
CA ALA A 515 -8.83 -71.61 -14.26
C ALA A 515 -8.70 -72.75 -15.34
N PRO A 516 -7.99 -72.70 -16.52
CA PRO A 516 -7.07 -71.72 -17.15
C PRO A 516 -7.66 -71.18 -18.51
N THR A 517 -7.03 -70.93 -19.69
CA THR A 517 -5.74 -71.33 -20.33
C THR A 517 -5.26 -70.30 -21.41
N GLU A 518 -4.58 -70.75 -22.48
CA GLU A 518 -3.66 -70.01 -23.37
C GLU A 518 -4.08 -69.95 -24.88
N PRO A 519 -3.35 -69.20 -25.76
CA PRO A 519 -3.63 -68.98 -27.20
C PRO A 519 -2.80 -69.96 -28.11
N PRO A 520 -2.35 -69.72 -29.39
CA PRO A 520 -2.58 -68.67 -30.42
C PRO A 520 -2.74 -69.18 -31.91
N THR A 521 -2.55 -68.31 -32.93
CA THR A 521 -1.95 -68.53 -34.31
C THR A 521 -2.82 -68.67 -35.61
N GLU A 522 -2.78 -67.63 -36.48
CA GLU A 522 -2.72 -67.56 -38.00
C GLU A 522 -3.66 -68.37 -38.97
N PRO A 523 -3.56 -68.23 -40.33
CA PRO A 523 -3.71 -67.04 -41.22
C PRO A 523 -4.96 -67.15 -42.17
N PRO A 524 -5.03 -67.38 -43.54
CA PRO A 524 -4.13 -67.24 -44.73
C PRO A 524 -4.71 -66.47 -46.00
N THR A 525 -3.83 -66.20 -47.00
CA THR A 525 -4.05 -66.03 -48.49
C THR A 525 -4.89 -64.90 -49.17
N GLU A 526 -4.16 -63.93 -49.75
CA GLU A 526 -4.10 -63.45 -51.17
C GLU A 526 -5.31 -62.96 -52.04
N ALA A 527 -5.19 -61.71 -52.53
CA ALA A 527 -5.12 -61.20 -53.95
C ALA A 527 -6.16 -61.61 -55.05
N PRO A 528 -6.43 -60.80 -56.12
CA PRO A 528 -5.58 -59.74 -56.72
C PRO A 528 -6.25 -58.40 -57.14
N THR A 529 -5.44 -57.51 -57.76
CA THR A 529 -5.71 -56.10 -58.15
C THR A 529 -6.41 -55.93 -59.51
N PRO A 530 -7.02 -54.75 -59.84
CA PRO A 530 -6.25 -53.63 -60.43
C PRO A 530 -6.64 -52.18 -60.00
N LYS A 531 -5.75 -51.22 -60.34
CA LYS A 531 -5.83 -49.75 -60.22
C LYS A 531 -6.56 -49.11 -61.43
N PRO A 532 -6.85 -47.78 -61.50
CA PRO A 532 -6.82 -46.68 -60.51
C PRO A 532 -8.23 -46.01 -60.40
N THR A 533 -8.53 -44.78 -59.92
CA THR A 533 -7.81 -43.56 -59.47
C THR A 533 -8.75 -42.78 -58.52
N LEU A 534 -8.33 -42.27 -57.36
CA LEU A 534 -7.92 -40.87 -57.05
C LEU A 534 -7.76 -40.72 -55.51
N PRO A 535 -7.00 -39.75 -54.97
CA PRO A 535 -6.94 -39.43 -53.54
C PRO A 535 -8.17 -38.58 -53.10
N PRO A 536 -8.59 -38.60 -51.81
CA PRO A 536 -7.78 -37.98 -50.74
C PRO A 536 -7.52 -38.85 -49.52
N THR A 537 -6.50 -38.45 -48.75
CA THR A 537 -6.23 -38.93 -47.39
C THR A 537 -7.39 -38.60 -46.44
N LYS A 538 -8.02 -39.61 -45.83
CA LYS A 538 -8.82 -39.39 -44.62
C LYS A 538 -7.85 -39.09 -43.46
N PRO A 539 -8.01 -37.99 -42.70
CA PRO A 539 -7.25 -37.79 -41.47
C PRO A 539 -7.51 -38.91 -40.45
N PRO A 540 -6.61 -39.15 -39.48
CA PRO A 540 -6.95 -39.95 -38.31
C PRO A 540 -8.16 -39.35 -37.59
N ALA A 541 -8.96 -40.18 -36.92
CA ALA A 541 -10.02 -39.67 -36.07
C ALA A 541 -9.42 -38.76 -34.98
N PRO A 542 -9.97 -37.55 -34.74
CA PRO A 542 -9.50 -36.72 -33.64
C PRO A 542 -9.80 -37.45 -32.33
N GLY A 543 -8.80 -37.63 -31.48
CA GLY A 543 -9.02 -37.83 -30.05
C GLY A 543 -9.20 -36.48 -29.36
N CYS A 544 -9.17 -36.48 -28.02
CA CYS A 544 -9.18 -35.26 -27.19
C CYS A 544 -7.96 -34.32 -27.33
N ASN A 545 -7.21 -34.37 -28.44
CA ASN A 545 -6.08 -33.47 -28.71
C ASN A 545 -6.00 -33.14 -30.22
N PRO A 546 -6.28 -31.88 -30.65
CA PRO A 546 -6.81 -30.80 -29.82
C PRO A 546 -8.19 -31.16 -29.25
N ASN A 547 -8.50 -30.69 -28.04
CA ASN A 547 -9.79 -30.98 -27.39
C ASN A 547 -10.95 -30.35 -28.20
N PRO A 548 -11.88 -31.14 -28.77
CA PRO A 548 -12.99 -30.64 -29.57
C PRO A 548 -14.21 -30.21 -28.75
N CYS A 549 -14.16 -30.31 -27.41
CA CYS A 549 -15.26 -29.95 -26.53
C CYS A 549 -15.37 -28.44 -26.30
N GLY A 550 -16.57 -28.01 -25.89
CA GLY A 550 -16.88 -26.65 -25.48
C GLY A 550 -16.19 -26.22 -24.18
N SER A 551 -16.45 -24.98 -23.77
CA SER A 551 -16.10 -24.52 -22.41
C SER A 551 -16.85 -25.32 -21.34
N ASN A 552 -16.22 -25.53 -20.18
CA ASN A 552 -16.73 -26.32 -19.05
C ASN A 552 -17.15 -27.77 -19.37
N ALA A 553 -16.63 -28.35 -20.46
CA ALA A 553 -16.85 -29.74 -20.85
C ALA A 553 -15.55 -30.54 -20.85
N ASP A 554 -15.58 -31.72 -20.24
CA ASP A 554 -14.45 -32.66 -20.20
C ASP A 554 -14.56 -33.69 -21.32
N CYS A 555 -13.41 -34.03 -21.89
CA CYS A 555 -13.29 -34.85 -23.09
C CYS A 555 -12.82 -36.26 -22.77
N PHE A 556 -13.55 -37.27 -23.27
CA PHE A 556 -13.22 -38.68 -23.10
C PHE A 556 -13.22 -39.42 -24.45
N ASN A 557 -12.18 -40.21 -24.70
CA ASN A 557 -12.14 -41.14 -25.83
C ASN A 557 -12.86 -42.43 -25.40
N ILE A 558 -14.12 -42.62 -25.83
CA ILE A 558 -14.90 -43.83 -25.55
C ILE A 558 -14.86 -44.71 -26.80
N GLY A 559 -13.84 -45.56 -26.88
CA GLY A 559 -13.46 -46.25 -28.12
C GLY A 559 -12.92 -45.26 -29.16
N GLU A 560 -13.25 -45.45 -30.44
CA GLU A 560 -12.90 -44.51 -31.52
C GLU A 560 -13.75 -43.22 -31.54
N LYS A 561 -14.64 -43.02 -30.56
CA LYS A 561 -15.55 -41.87 -30.51
C LYS A 561 -15.20 -40.93 -29.36
N VAL A 562 -14.85 -39.69 -29.70
CA VAL A 562 -14.78 -38.60 -28.71
C VAL A 562 -16.18 -38.31 -28.17
N THR A 563 -16.29 -38.26 -26.85
CA THR A 563 -17.50 -37.91 -26.13
C THR A 563 -17.17 -36.80 -25.14
N CYS A 564 -17.86 -35.67 -25.25
CA CYS A 564 -17.77 -34.56 -24.33
C CYS A 564 -18.88 -34.68 -23.27
N PHE A 565 -18.58 -34.38 -22.01
CA PHE A 565 -19.57 -34.27 -20.93
C PHE A 565 -19.42 -32.93 -20.23
N CYS A 566 -20.54 -32.28 -19.87
CA CYS A 566 -20.47 -31.11 -19.01
C CYS A 566 -19.90 -31.48 -17.64
N ARG A 567 -19.08 -30.60 -17.07
CA ARG A 567 -18.64 -30.70 -15.68
C ARG A 567 -19.84 -30.69 -14.74
N GLN A 568 -19.68 -31.31 -13.56
CA GLN A 568 -20.70 -31.28 -12.51
C GLN A 568 -21.07 -29.83 -12.18
N GLY A 569 -22.37 -29.53 -12.17
CA GLY A 569 -22.91 -28.16 -12.03
C GLY A 569 -23.21 -27.44 -13.36
N PHE A 570 -22.72 -27.93 -14.49
CA PHE A 570 -22.92 -27.32 -15.82
C PHE A 570 -23.85 -28.14 -16.71
N THR A 571 -24.57 -27.45 -17.60
CA THR A 571 -25.59 -27.96 -18.53
C THR A 571 -25.49 -27.24 -19.88
N GLY A 572 -25.74 -27.95 -20.98
CA GLY A 572 -25.65 -27.38 -22.33
C GLY A 572 -25.31 -28.45 -23.37
N ASP A 573 -24.84 -28.03 -24.53
CA ASP A 573 -24.18 -28.93 -25.49
C ASP A 573 -22.68 -28.98 -25.18
N PRO A 574 -22.13 -30.10 -24.70
CA PRO A 574 -20.73 -30.20 -24.33
C PRO A 574 -19.75 -30.15 -25.51
N PHE A 575 -20.23 -30.18 -26.77
CA PHE A 575 -19.43 -29.92 -27.96
C PHE A 575 -19.38 -28.43 -28.35
N VAL A 576 -20.24 -27.58 -27.76
CA VAL A 576 -20.28 -26.12 -28.01
C VAL A 576 -19.84 -25.35 -26.76
N GLY A 577 -20.44 -25.64 -25.62
CA GLY A 577 -20.16 -25.04 -24.32
C GLY A 577 -21.24 -25.40 -23.30
N CYS A 578 -20.82 -25.69 -22.07
CA CYS A 578 -21.75 -25.91 -20.96
C CYS A 578 -21.80 -24.66 -20.07
N GLY A 579 -23.00 -24.14 -19.85
CA GLY A 579 -23.26 -23.04 -18.91
C GLY A 579 -23.81 -23.58 -17.59
N THR A 580 -23.69 -22.82 -16.51
CA THR A 580 -24.52 -23.05 -15.32
C THR A 580 -25.98 -22.75 -15.67
N ASN A 581 -26.92 -23.58 -15.21
CA ASN A 581 -28.31 -23.16 -15.12
C ASN A 581 -28.39 -22.16 -13.94
N SER A 582 -28.20 -20.87 -14.23
CA SER A 582 -27.95 -19.84 -13.24
C SER A 582 -28.74 -18.56 -13.53
N SER A 583 -29.38 -18.03 -12.49
CA SER A 583 -30.10 -16.75 -12.54
C SER A 583 -29.17 -15.60 -12.12
N ASN A 584 -29.45 -14.37 -12.58
CA ASN A 584 -28.63 -13.19 -12.26
C ASN A 584 -29.42 -12.02 -11.67
N CYS A 585 -28.95 -11.55 -10.53
CA CYS A 585 -29.34 -10.27 -9.92
C CYS A 585 -28.36 -9.18 -10.36
N VAL A 586 -28.87 -8.00 -10.71
CA VAL A 586 -28.05 -6.86 -11.15
C VAL A 586 -28.42 -5.60 -10.35
N VAL A 587 -27.41 -4.85 -9.93
CA VAL A 587 -27.51 -3.49 -9.38
C VAL A 587 -26.68 -2.57 -10.28
N GLN A 588 -27.27 -1.51 -10.83
CA GLN A 588 -26.61 -0.65 -11.82
C GLN A 588 -27.10 0.79 -11.74
N GLY A 589 -26.19 1.76 -11.83
CA GLY A 589 -26.56 3.18 -11.97
C GLY A 589 -27.08 3.78 -10.67
N ASP A 590 -28.18 4.52 -10.72
CA ASP A 590 -28.55 5.53 -9.72
C ASP A 590 -29.52 5.19 -8.55
N PRO A 591 -29.72 3.96 -8.02
CA PRO A 591 -29.41 2.61 -8.49
C PRO A 591 -30.67 1.83 -8.89
N HIS A 592 -30.58 1.18 -10.04
CA HIS A 592 -31.58 0.27 -10.58
C HIS A 592 -31.25 -1.17 -10.22
N TYR A 593 -32.27 -1.93 -9.82
CA TYR A 593 -32.16 -3.31 -9.36
C TYR A 593 -32.97 -4.24 -10.28
N LYS A 594 -32.38 -5.41 -10.55
CA LYS A 594 -33.03 -6.59 -11.14
C LYS A 594 -32.83 -7.76 -10.18
N THR A 595 -33.89 -8.43 -9.76
CA THR A 595 -33.84 -9.66 -8.95
C THR A 595 -33.48 -10.89 -9.80
N PHE A 596 -33.23 -12.03 -9.17
CA PHE A 596 -32.90 -13.27 -9.90
C PHE A 596 -33.99 -13.71 -10.88
N ASP A 597 -35.25 -13.62 -10.48
CA ASP A 597 -36.39 -14.00 -11.32
C ASP A 597 -36.82 -12.88 -12.30
N GLY A 598 -36.26 -11.67 -12.17
CA GLY A 598 -36.40 -10.59 -13.15
C GLY A 598 -37.19 -9.35 -12.72
N THR A 599 -37.59 -9.25 -11.45
CA THR A 599 -38.28 -8.09 -10.89
C THR A 599 -37.42 -6.82 -10.97
N LEU A 600 -37.94 -5.77 -11.60
CA LEU A 600 -37.27 -4.48 -11.77
C LEU A 600 -37.79 -3.43 -10.78
N TYR A 601 -36.88 -2.78 -10.05
CA TYR A 601 -37.18 -1.69 -9.13
C TYR A 601 -35.98 -0.74 -8.95
N ASP A 602 -36.18 0.39 -8.27
CA ASP A 602 -35.10 1.30 -7.85
C ASP A 602 -35.17 1.49 -6.33
N TYR A 603 -34.03 1.70 -5.65
CA TYR A 603 -33.96 1.94 -4.21
C TYR A 603 -32.83 2.90 -3.87
N GLN A 604 -33.11 3.95 -3.09
CA GLN A 604 -32.20 5.10 -2.93
C GLN A 604 -31.44 5.16 -1.59
N GLY A 605 -31.57 4.18 -0.71
CA GLY A 605 -30.92 4.19 0.60
C GLY A 605 -29.40 4.08 0.52
N THR A 606 -28.73 4.70 1.49
CA THR A 606 -27.25 4.76 1.62
C THR A 606 -26.69 3.89 2.74
N CYS A 607 -27.56 3.20 3.47
CA CYS A 607 -27.16 2.23 4.49
C CYS A 607 -26.58 0.96 3.84
N PRO A 608 -25.65 0.24 4.52
CA PRO A 608 -25.25 -1.09 4.07
C PRO A 608 -26.43 -2.06 4.15
N TYR A 609 -26.57 -2.94 3.15
CA TYR A 609 -27.66 -3.91 3.07
C TYR A 609 -27.20 -5.27 2.55
N ILE A 610 -27.97 -6.32 2.87
CA ILE A 610 -27.76 -7.66 2.32
C ILE A 610 -28.37 -7.70 0.91
N LEU A 611 -27.53 -7.82 -0.12
CA LEU A 611 -27.99 -8.02 -1.50
C LEU A 611 -28.56 -9.44 -1.64
N SER A 612 -27.80 -10.47 -1.26
CA SER A 612 -28.31 -11.84 -1.25
C SER A 612 -27.48 -12.76 -0.36
N GLN A 613 -28.16 -13.72 0.27
CA GLN A 613 -27.57 -14.90 0.89
C GLN A 613 -28.59 -16.06 0.93
N PRO A 614 -28.16 -17.32 1.09
CA PRO A 614 -29.06 -18.42 1.41
C PRO A 614 -29.70 -18.24 2.79
N CYS A 615 -31.02 -18.44 2.90
CA CYS A 615 -31.76 -18.17 4.14
C CYS A 615 -31.66 -19.29 5.19
N LYS A 616 -31.25 -20.50 4.76
CA LYS A 616 -31.34 -21.75 5.54
C LYS A 616 -30.01 -22.47 5.71
N LEU A 617 -28.93 -21.96 5.12
CA LEU A 617 -27.56 -22.47 5.32
C LEU A 617 -26.88 -21.67 6.43
N ALA A 618 -25.99 -22.33 7.18
CA ALA A 618 -25.15 -21.69 8.18
C ALA A 618 -23.86 -21.15 7.52
N PRO A 619 -23.20 -20.09 8.07
CA PRO A 619 -22.00 -19.49 7.48
C PRO A 619 -20.81 -20.43 7.25
N GLU A 620 -20.80 -21.59 7.93
CA GLU A 620 -19.77 -22.62 7.85
C GLU A 620 -20.00 -23.65 6.71
N ASP A 621 -21.17 -23.62 6.04
CA ASP A 621 -21.45 -24.48 4.90
C ASP A 621 -20.65 -24.03 3.66
N PRO A 622 -19.97 -24.92 2.91
CA PRO A 622 -19.24 -24.56 1.68
C PRO A 622 -20.10 -23.83 0.62
N LYS A 623 -21.42 -24.06 0.61
CA LYS A 623 -22.40 -23.40 -0.26
C LYS A 623 -22.89 -22.06 0.29
N PHE A 624 -22.54 -21.70 1.52
CA PHE A 624 -22.92 -20.41 2.07
C PHE A 624 -22.15 -19.28 1.35
N TYR A 625 -22.89 -18.25 0.97
CA TYR A 625 -22.35 -16.98 0.59
C TYR A 625 -23.22 -15.86 1.20
N SER A 626 -22.64 -14.69 1.43
CA SER A 626 -23.41 -13.48 1.70
C SER A 626 -22.77 -12.32 0.96
N VAL A 627 -23.53 -11.67 0.07
CA VAL A 627 -23.12 -10.44 -0.62
C VAL A 627 -23.85 -9.28 0.03
N LYS A 628 -23.10 -8.35 0.59
CA LYS A 628 -23.58 -7.07 1.11
C LYS A 628 -23.07 -5.93 0.23
N VAL A 629 -23.86 -4.88 0.12
CA VAL A 629 -23.57 -3.72 -0.71
C VAL A 629 -23.84 -2.45 0.10
N LYS A 630 -23.00 -1.44 -0.11
CA LYS A 630 -23.15 -0.10 0.47
C LYS A 630 -23.25 0.91 -0.67
N ASN A 631 -24.23 1.81 -0.57
CA ASN A 631 -24.48 2.86 -1.55
C ASN A 631 -24.06 4.23 -0.97
N ARG A 632 -23.53 5.12 -1.80
CA ARG A 632 -23.32 6.54 -1.44
C ARG A 632 -24.11 7.46 -2.35
N LYS A 633 -24.47 8.65 -1.86
CA LYS A 633 -24.93 9.74 -2.74
C LYS A 633 -23.83 10.07 -3.76
N TYR A 634 -24.21 10.30 -5.02
CA TYR A 634 -23.26 10.59 -6.11
C TYR A 634 -22.29 11.74 -5.75
N ARG A 635 -22.86 12.77 -5.11
CA ARG A 635 -22.20 13.91 -4.43
C ARG A 635 -23.06 14.27 -3.21
N PRO A 636 -22.57 14.99 -2.18
CA PRO A 636 -23.34 15.26 -0.96
C PRO A 636 -24.72 15.91 -1.18
N ALA A 637 -24.87 16.71 -2.25
CA ALA A 637 -26.13 17.37 -2.65
C ALA A 637 -26.88 16.64 -3.78
N ALA A 638 -26.66 15.33 -3.99
CA ALA A 638 -27.44 14.52 -4.93
C ALA A 638 -28.71 13.97 -4.25
N ALA A 639 -29.79 13.87 -5.03
CA ALA A 639 -31.02 13.18 -4.63
C ALA A 639 -30.98 11.66 -4.91
N VAL A 640 -29.93 11.19 -5.60
CA VAL A 640 -29.74 9.79 -6.01
C VAL A 640 -28.44 9.20 -5.46
N SER A 641 -28.45 7.89 -5.26
CA SER A 641 -27.36 7.09 -4.72
C SER A 641 -26.78 6.13 -5.77
N TYR A 642 -25.55 5.69 -5.60
CA TYR A 642 -24.89 4.72 -6.47
C TYR A 642 -24.16 3.71 -5.59
N VAL A 643 -23.96 2.48 -6.07
CA VAL A 643 -23.12 1.49 -5.36
C VAL A 643 -21.72 2.07 -5.14
N GLU A 644 -21.31 2.10 -3.88
CA GLU A 644 -19.97 2.52 -3.44
C GLU A 644 -19.05 1.30 -3.40
N GLU A 645 -19.33 0.34 -2.52
CA GLU A 645 -18.44 -0.76 -2.16
C GLU A 645 -19.22 -2.02 -1.74
N ILE A 646 -18.54 -3.16 -1.75
CA ILE A 646 -19.14 -4.47 -1.46
C ILE A 646 -18.34 -5.27 -0.44
N GLU A 647 -19.06 -6.06 0.35
CA GLU A 647 -18.51 -7.05 1.27
C GLU A 647 -19.07 -8.43 0.90
N VAL A 648 -18.21 -9.43 0.75
CA VAL A 648 -18.58 -10.78 0.30
C VAL A 648 -17.98 -11.82 1.24
N LEU A 649 -18.84 -12.59 1.90
CA LEU A 649 -18.44 -13.77 2.68
C LEU A 649 -18.68 -15.03 1.86
N MET A 650 -17.66 -15.88 1.69
CA MET A 650 -17.77 -17.23 1.09
C MET A 650 -16.56 -18.10 1.48
N ALA A 651 -16.77 -19.40 1.68
CA ALA A 651 -15.74 -20.35 2.14
C ALA A 651 -14.92 -19.85 3.37
N GLY A 652 -15.62 -19.20 4.31
CA GLY A 652 -15.02 -18.58 5.49
C GLY A 652 -14.19 -17.31 5.24
N GLN A 653 -14.01 -16.87 3.99
CA GLN A 653 -13.26 -15.65 3.65
C GLN A 653 -14.18 -14.44 3.58
N LYS A 654 -13.88 -13.42 4.38
CA LYS A 654 -14.58 -12.12 4.39
C LYS A 654 -13.83 -11.13 3.49
N LEU A 655 -14.25 -11.03 2.23
CA LEU A 655 -13.70 -10.11 1.24
C LEU A 655 -14.36 -8.73 1.39
N HIS A 656 -13.59 -7.66 1.30
CA HIS A 656 -14.11 -6.28 1.14
C HIS A 656 -13.46 -5.63 -0.08
N ILE A 657 -14.26 -5.00 -0.94
CA ILE A 657 -13.80 -4.37 -2.18
C ILE A 657 -14.36 -2.94 -2.26
N SER A 658 -13.49 -1.93 -2.13
CA SER A 658 -13.88 -0.50 -2.12
C SER A 658 -14.26 0.03 -3.51
N GLU A 659 -14.86 1.22 -3.58
CA GLU A 659 -15.17 1.91 -4.87
C GLU A 659 -13.92 2.03 -5.77
N GLN A 660 -12.75 2.24 -5.16
CA GLN A 660 -11.45 2.31 -5.84
C GLN A 660 -10.79 0.94 -5.95
N LEU A 661 -11.58 -0.13 -6.02
CA LEU A 661 -11.21 -1.53 -6.27
C LEU A 661 -9.98 -2.00 -5.47
N ASN A 662 -9.91 -1.65 -4.18
CA ASN A 662 -8.91 -2.20 -3.26
C ASN A 662 -9.48 -3.42 -2.57
N LEU A 663 -8.73 -4.53 -2.53
CA LEU A 663 -9.13 -5.78 -1.88
C LEU A 663 -8.57 -5.86 -0.46
N LEU A 664 -9.46 -6.06 0.52
CA LEU A 664 -9.11 -6.61 1.82
C LEU A 664 -9.67 -8.03 1.94
N VAL A 665 -8.93 -8.94 2.56
CA VAL A 665 -9.35 -10.31 2.88
C VAL A 665 -9.20 -10.49 4.38
N ASN A 666 -10.31 -10.73 5.08
CA ASN A 666 -10.37 -10.83 6.55
C ASN A 666 -9.79 -9.58 7.26
N GLY A 667 -9.88 -8.41 6.61
CA GLY A 667 -9.27 -7.14 7.05
C GLY A 667 -7.83 -6.91 6.55
N VAL A 668 -7.14 -7.93 6.05
CA VAL A 668 -5.75 -7.84 5.55
C VAL A 668 -5.70 -7.36 4.10
N LYS A 669 -4.88 -6.35 3.83
CA LYS A 669 -4.65 -5.81 2.49
C LYS A 669 -4.05 -6.85 1.55
N THR A 670 -4.75 -7.07 0.44
CA THR A 670 -4.49 -8.15 -0.53
C THR A 670 -4.56 -7.61 -1.97
N PHE A 671 -4.03 -8.34 -2.96
CA PHE A 671 -3.90 -7.87 -4.35
C PHE A 671 -4.36 -8.92 -5.36
N TYR A 672 -4.61 -8.52 -6.60
CA TYR A 672 -5.16 -9.40 -7.64
C TYR A 672 -4.09 -10.02 -8.56
N PRO A 673 -4.24 -11.31 -8.95
CA PRO A 673 -5.25 -12.25 -8.47
C PRO A 673 -4.98 -12.77 -7.06
N PHE A 674 -6.06 -13.12 -6.37
CA PHE A 674 -6.08 -13.84 -5.10
C PHE A 674 -6.83 -15.16 -5.24
N TYR A 675 -6.33 -16.20 -4.59
CA TYR A 675 -6.85 -17.56 -4.56
C TYR A 675 -6.80 -18.10 -3.13
N PHE A 676 -7.89 -18.73 -2.69
CA PHE A 676 -7.97 -19.41 -1.39
C PHE A 676 -8.53 -20.84 -1.55
N PRO A 677 -7.93 -21.85 -0.89
CA PRO A 677 -6.64 -21.82 -0.20
C PRO A 677 -5.44 -21.63 -1.15
N SER A 678 -5.52 -22.06 -2.42
CA SER A 678 -4.46 -21.85 -3.41
C SER A 678 -5.01 -21.89 -4.84
N LYS A 679 -4.24 -21.39 -5.82
CA LYS A 679 -4.54 -21.41 -7.26
C LYS A 679 -4.76 -22.83 -7.84
N ALA A 680 -4.25 -23.87 -7.18
CA ALA A 680 -4.40 -25.27 -7.61
C ALA A 680 -5.67 -25.94 -7.07
N ASP A 681 -6.26 -25.41 -6.00
CA ASP A 681 -7.42 -25.96 -5.27
C ASP A 681 -8.33 -24.81 -4.81
N ALA A 682 -8.69 -23.93 -5.74
CA ALA A 682 -9.28 -22.63 -5.42
C ALA A 682 -10.78 -22.74 -5.08
N GLN A 683 -11.10 -22.77 -3.80
CA GLN A 683 -12.47 -22.64 -3.28
C GLN A 683 -13.03 -21.22 -3.49
N VAL A 684 -12.16 -20.20 -3.46
CA VAL A 684 -12.46 -18.81 -3.82
C VAL A 684 -11.36 -18.29 -4.74
N THR A 685 -11.75 -17.61 -5.81
CA THR A 685 -10.89 -16.89 -6.75
C THR A 685 -11.34 -15.45 -6.86
N VAL A 686 -10.41 -14.50 -6.83
CA VAL A 686 -10.67 -13.07 -7.06
C VAL A 686 -9.72 -12.54 -8.12
N GLU A 687 -10.25 -12.19 -9.29
CA GLU A 687 -9.50 -11.65 -10.44
C GLU A 687 -9.94 -10.24 -10.79
N MET A 688 -9.01 -9.37 -11.19
CA MET A 688 -9.33 -8.10 -11.87
C MET A 688 -9.16 -8.26 -13.38
N ARG A 689 -10.16 -7.84 -14.15
CA ARG A 689 -10.15 -7.79 -15.62
C ARG A 689 -10.62 -6.40 -16.05
N GLY A 690 -9.74 -5.60 -16.66
CA GLY A 690 -10.05 -4.21 -17.01
C GLY A 690 -10.30 -3.34 -15.79
N ARG A 691 -11.56 -2.94 -15.55
CA ARG A 691 -12.02 -2.16 -14.38
C ARG A 691 -13.05 -2.94 -13.55
N THR A 692 -13.04 -4.26 -13.69
CA THR A 692 -14.08 -5.16 -13.18
C THR A 692 -13.43 -6.29 -12.39
N VAL A 693 -13.86 -6.46 -11.15
CA VAL A 693 -13.44 -7.54 -10.26
C VAL A 693 -14.43 -8.69 -10.37
N TYR A 694 -13.91 -9.90 -10.50
CA TYR A 694 -14.65 -11.15 -10.55
C TYR A 694 -14.29 -11.96 -9.30
N VAL A 695 -15.26 -12.10 -8.39
CA VAL A 695 -15.20 -13.08 -7.28
C VAL A 695 -15.93 -14.34 -7.75
N THR A 696 -15.37 -15.52 -7.50
CA THR A 696 -15.98 -16.81 -7.88
C THR A 696 -15.68 -17.88 -6.83
N ASN A 697 -16.68 -18.66 -6.43
CA ASN A 697 -16.50 -19.84 -5.59
C ASN A 697 -16.58 -21.16 -6.37
N ALA A 698 -16.16 -22.27 -5.73
CA ALA A 698 -16.19 -23.60 -6.32
C ALA A 698 -17.60 -24.10 -6.73
N GLU A 699 -18.66 -23.64 -6.06
CA GLU A 699 -20.06 -23.99 -6.38
C GLU A 699 -20.59 -23.26 -7.63
N GLY A 700 -19.86 -22.28 -8.16
CA GLY A 700 -20.25 -21.51 -9.35
C GLY A 700 -21.04 -20.23 -9.07
N VAL A 701 -21.05 -19.73 -7.83
CA VAL A 701 -21.50 -18.37 -7.51
C VAL A 701 -20.46 -17.38 -8.01
N VAL A 702 -20.88 -16.39 -8.79
CA VAL A 702 -20.00 -15.36 -9.38
C VAL A 702 -20.52 -13.96 -9.03
N ILE A 703 -19.67 -13.13 -8.41
CA ILE A 703 -19.92 -11.69 -8.26
C ILE A 703 -19.04 -10.98 -9.27
N ILE A 704 -19.67 -10.20 -10.15
CA ILE A 704 -19.01 -9.27 -11.06
C ILE A 704 -19.24 -7.86 -10.53
N TYR A 705 -18.18 -7.16 -10.16
CA TYR A 705 -18.25 -5.83 -9.55
C TYR A 705 -17.36 -4.84 -10.28
N SER A 706 -17.90 -3.68 -10.61
CA SER A 706 -17.15 -2.52 -11.13
C SER A 706 -17.77 -1.24 -10.58
N GLN A 707 -17.18 -0.08 -10.87
CA GLN A 707 -17.68 1.19 -10.33
C GLN A 707 -19.17 1.38 -10.65
N HIS A 708 -19.99 1.44 -9.59
CA HIS A 708 -21.45 1.57 -9.63
C HIS A 708 -22.23 0.42 -10.32
N TYR A 709 -21.67 -0.80 -10.34
CA TYR A 709 -22.30 -1.99 -10.93
C TYR A 709 -21.98 -3.28 -10.16
N VAL A 710 -23.01 -4.08 -9.88
CA VAL A 710 -22.91 -5.45 -9.33
C VAL A 710 -23.77 -6.38 -10.18
N ASN A 711 -23.22 -7.52 -10.61
CA ASN A 711 -23.96 -8.62 -11.25
C ASN A 711 -23.61 -9.92 -10.52
N LEU A 712 -24.55 -10.40 -9.71
CA LEU A 712 -24.45 -11.63 -8.91
C LEU A 712 -25.16 -12.75 -9.68
N LYS A 713 -24.38 -13.72 -10.17
CA LYS A 713 -24.87 -14.93 -10.84
C LYS A 713 -24.85 -16.10 -9.85
N VAL A 714 -25.97 -16.79 -9.70
CA VAL A 714 -26.12 -17.93 -8.77
C VAL A 714 -26.60 -19.18 -9.51
N PRO A 715 -26.01 -20.37 -9.27
CA PRO A 715 -26.51 -21.63 -9.81
C PRO A 715 -27.86 -21.99 -9.19
N GLN A 716 -28.74 -22.67 -9.93
CA GLN A 716 -30.01 -23.19 -9.40
C GLN A 716 -29.80 -24.47 -8.56
N LEU A 717 -29.09 -24.34 -7.44
CA LEU A 717 -28.90 -25.41 -6.46
C LEU A 717 -30.17 -25.65 -5.62
N PRO A 718 -30.43 -26.90 -5.16
CA PRO A 718 -31.62 -27.21 -4.35
C PRO A 718 -31.76 -26.39 -3.07
N GLU A 719 -30.65 -25.91 -2.51
CA GLU A 719 -30.61 -25.07 -1.31
C GLU A 719 -30.90 -23.59 -1.60
N TYR A 720 -30.79 -23.15 -2.85
CA TYR A 720 -31.03 -21.76 -3.28
C TYR A 720 -32.41 -21.58 -3.92
N VAL A 721 -32.95 -22.62 -4.57
CA VAL A 721 -34.22 -22.56 -5.31
C VAL A 721 -35.44 -22.62 -4.37
N GLY A 722 -36.44 -21.80 -4.66
CA GLY A 722 -37.70 -21.68 -3.94
C GLY A 722 -37.82 -20.38 -3.14
N ARG A 723 -39.05 -20.10 -2.66
CA ARG A 723 -39.42 -18.83 -1.98
C ARG A 723 -38.55 -18.50 -0.75
N ASP A 724 -38.04 -19.52 -0.06
CA ASP A 724 -37.23 -19.37 1.14
C ASP A 724 -35.76 -19.83 0.94
N GLY A 725 -35.30 -20.00 -0.31
CA GLY A 725 -33.95 -20.49 -0.59
C GLY A 725 -32.92 -19.37 -0.47
N LEU A 726 -33.06 -18.33 -1.30
CA LEU A 726 -32.31 -17.07 -1.23
C LEU A 726 -33.18 -15.93 -0.70
N CYS A 727 -32.55 -14.96 -0.05
CA CYS A 727 -33.20 -13.75 0.46
C CYS A 727 -32.24 -12.55 0.52
N GLY A 728 -32.83 -11.35 0.57
CA GLY A 728 -32.15 -10.06 0.45
C GLY A 728 -32.77 -9.22 -0.67
N PHE A 729 -32.12 -8.10 -1.03
CA PHE A 729 -32.56 -7.22 -2.13
C PHE A 729 -32.66 -7.93 -3.50
N ALA A 730 -31.92 -9.02 -3.70
CA ALA A 730 -31.92 -9.80 -4.93
C ALA A 730 -33.20 -10.64 -5.15
N GLY A 731 -34.13 -10.61 -4.20
CA GLY A 731 -35.36 -11.41 -4.23
C GLY A 731 -35.13 -12.85 -3.78
N ASN A 732 -36.04 -13.73 -4.20
CA ASN A 732 -35.90 -15.17 -4.02
C ASN A 732 -35.50 -15.84 -5.36
N LEU A 733 -35.73 -17.15 -5.52
CA LEU A 733 -35.39 -17.88 -6.75
C LEU A 733 -36.44 -18.97 -7.01
N ASN A 734 -37.68 -18.58 -7.26
CA ASN A 734 -38.82 -19.49 -7.48
C ASN A 734 -39.34 -19.50 -8.93
N ASN A 735 -38.77 -18.67 -9.81
CA ASN A 735 -39.20 -18.34 -11.17
C ASN A 735 -40.52 -17.52 -11.24
N ASN A 736 -40.78 -16.66 -10.25
CA ASN A 736 -41.95 -15.77 -10.20
C ASN A 736 -41.56 -14.36 -9.74
N CYS A 737 -41.20 -13.50 -10.70
CA CYS A 737 -40.93 -12.07 -10.53
C CYS A 737 -42.15 -11.21 -10.10
N THR A 738 -43.18 -11.82 -9.50
CA THR A 738 -44.30 -11.10 -8.90
C THR A 738 -44.27 -11.10 -7.38
N ASP A 739 -43.45 -11.92 -6.71
CA ASP A 739 -43.36 -12.02 -5.23
C ASP A 739 -41.95 -11.86 -4.63
N ASP A 740 -41.00 -11.28 -5.38
CA ASP A 740 -39.59 -11.13 -4.98
C ASP A 740 -39.31 -10.14 -3.84
N LEU A 741 -40.06 -9.04 -3.73
CA LEU A 741 -39.77 -7.99 -2.74
C LEU A 741 -40.27 -8.39 -1.36
N ILE A 742 -39.54 -9.32 -0.74
CA ILE A 742 -39.82 -9.94 0.56
C ILE A 742 -39.01 -9.24 1.65
N GLY A 743 -39.67 -8.75 2.70
CA GLY A 743 -39.04 -8.21 3.91
C GLY A 743 -38.48 -9.30 4.83
N LYS A 744 -37.65 -8.91 5.80
CA LYS A 744 -36.90 -9.83 6.69
C LYS A 744 -37.76 -10.61 7.68
N ASP A 745 -39.04 -10.25 7.83
CA ASP A 745 -40.06 -10.99 8.59
C ASP A 745 -40.91 -11.94 7.73
N GLY A 746 -40.70 -11.94 6.40
CA GLY A 746 -41.43 -12.75 5.43
C GLY A 746 -42.67 -12.09 4.83
N THR A 747 -43.01 -10.83 5.18
CA THR A 747 -43.96 -10.04 4.37
C THR A 747 -43.36 -9.72 3.00
N GLY A 748 -44.16 -9.22 2.07
CA GLY A 748 -43.62 -8.77 0.80
C GLY A 748 -44.66 -8.17 -0.14
N LEU A 749 -44.17 -7.40 -1.10
CA LEU A 749 -44.99 -6.73 -2.12
C LEU A 749 -45.27 -7.68 -3.28
N VAL A 750 -46.51 -7.67 -3.77
CA VAL A 750 -46.91 -8.42 -4.97
C VAL A 750 -47.18 -7.46 -6.13
N GLN A 751 -46.51 -7.66 -7.27
CA GLN A 751 -46.59 -6.78 -8.44
C GLN A 751 -46.79 -7.58 -9.74
N LYS A 752 -47.81 -7.24 -10.53
CA LYS A 752 -48.28 -8.09 -11.64
C LYS A 752 -47.38 -8.14 -12.88
N ASN A 753 -46.55 -7.12 -13.08
CA ASN A 753 -45.85 -6.88 -14.35
C ASN A 753 -44.32 -6.99 -14.22
N CYS A 754 -43.81 -7.57 -13.12
CA CYS A 754 -42.37 -7.70 -12.83
C CYS A 754 -41.53 -6.40 -12.92
N ARG A 755 -42.18 -5.24 -12.92
CA ARG A 755 -41.54 -3.92 -12.92
C ARG A 755 -42.37 -2.97 -12.07
N TYR A 756 -41.72 -2.31 -11.11
CA TYR A 756 -42.35 -1.30 -10.28
C TYR A 756 -42.27 0.09 -10.94
N PRO A 757 -43.32 0.92 -10.85
CA PRO A 757 -43.26 2.32 -11.24
C PRO A 757 -42.24 3.13 -10.44
N ARG A 758 -41.55 4.08 -11.10
CA ARG A 758 -40.56 4.99 -10.50
C ARG A 758 -41.18 6.17 -9.72
N ASP A 759 -42.42 6.03 -9.24
CA ASP A 759 -43.13 7.11 -8.56
C ASP A 759 -42.87 7.12 -7.04
N VAL A 760 -42.92 8.30 -6.44
CA VAL A 760 -42.62 8.54 -5.00
C VAL A 760 -43.47 7.69 -4.05
N ALA A 761 -44.72 7.33 -4.40
CA ALA A 761 -45.58 6.52 -3.56
C ALA A 761 -45.33 5.01 -3.71
N THR A 762 -44.80 4.57 -4.86
CA THR A 762 -44.31 3.21 -5.07
C THR A 762 -42.95 3.01 -4.41
N LEU A 763 -41.98 3.91 -4.67
CA LEU A 763 -40.62 3.84 -4.11
C LEU A 763 -40.63 3.82 -2.56
N LYS A 764 -41.55 4.54 -1.91
CA LYS A 764 -41.74 4.49 -0.44
C LYS A 764 -42.15 3.11 0.09
N LYS A 765 -42.95 2.34 -0.65
CA LYS A 765 -43.37 0.98 -0.24
C LYS A 765 -42.20 0.01 -0.37
N ILE A 766 -41.48 0.10 -1.49
CA ILE A 766 -40.29 -0.70 -1.76
C ILE A 766 -39.24 -0.47 -0.67
N ALA A 767 -38.98 0.79 -0.35
CA ALA A 767 -38.06 1.13 0.73
C ALA A 767 -38.53 0.64 2.11
N ALA A 768 -39.83 0.75 2.44
CA ALA A 768 -40.33 0.29 3.75
C ALA A 768 -40.10 -1.21 4.01
N GLU A 769 -40.15 -2.05 2.97
CA GLU A 769 -39.90 -3.50 3.07
C GLU A 769 -38.39 -3.80 2.98
N LEU A 770 -37.65 -3.14 2.08
CA LEU A 770 -36.21 -3.37 1.89
C LEU A 770 -35.32 -2.73 2.98
N ASP A 771 -35.79 -1.67 3.66
CA ASP A 771 -35.13 -1.09 4.84
C ASP A 771 -35.09 -2.09 6.03
N THR A 772 -35.74 -3.26 5.92
CA THR A 772 -35.59 -4.39 6.87
C THR A 772 -34.33 -5.23 6.65
N TRP A 773 -33.72 -5.18 5.45
CA TRP A 773 -32.50 -5.92 5.07
C TRP A 773 -31.21 -5.13 5.28
N LEU A 774 -31.29 -3.95 5.89
CA LEU A 774 -30.13 -3.17 6.32
C LEU A 774 -29.30 -3.93 7.37
N THR A 775 -28.00 -3.64 7.41
CA THR A 775 -27.05 -4.30 8.30
C THR A 775 -25.98 -3.33 8.80
N ASP A 776 -25.70 -3.38 10.12
CA ASP A 776 -24.57 -2.67 10.73
C ASP A 776 -23.29 -3.52 10.74
N ASP A 777 -23.38 -4.85 10.51
CA ASP A 777 -22.21 -5.67 10.17
C ASP A 777 -21.80 -5.39 8.72
N PHE A 778 -20.92 -4.40 8.56
CA PHE A 778 -20.19 -4.06 7.35
C PHE A 778 -18.82 -3.47 7.75
N GLY A 779 -17.74 -3.88 7.08
CA GLY A 779 -16.37 -3.46 7.41
C GLY A 779 -16.19 -1.94 7.45
N GLY A 780 -15.58 -1.42 8.52
CA GLY A 780 -15.31 0.01 8.68
C GLY A 780 -16.54 0.91 8.93
N TRP A 781 -17.75 0.36 9.01
CA TRP A 781 -18.97 1.13 9.23
C TRP A 781 -19.10 1.60 10.69
N SER A 782 -19.33 2.90 10.89
CA SER A 782 -19.49 3.52 12.22
C SER A 782 -20.83 4.26 12.43
N GLY A 783 -21.83 3.97 11.58
CA GLY A 783 -23.21 4.45 11.74
C GLY A 783 -23.58 5.74 10.99
N ASN A 784 -24.88 6.08 11.10
CA ASN A 784 -25.57 7.20 10.46
C ASN A 784 -25.51 7.24 8.92
N CYS A 785 -26.48 6.56 8.31
CA CYS A 785 -26.83 6.59 6.89
C CYS A 785 -28.26 7.11 6.71
N GLU A 786 -28.59 7.62 5.52
CA GLU A 786 -29.97 7.92 5.13
C GLU A 786 -30.63 6.68 4.50
N LYS A 787 -31.83 6.33 4.97
CA LYS A 787 -32.60 5.16 4.53
C LYS A 787 -33.37 5.42 3.24
N GLY A 788 -33.82 4.35 2.58
CA GLY A 788 -34.59 4.47 1.34
C GLY A 788 -35.88 5.27 1.53
N GLY A 789 -36.59 5.03 2.65
CA GLY A 789 -37.84 5.74 2.96
C GLY A 789 -37.68 7.24 3.24
N GLU A 790 -36.45 7.69 3.53
CA GLU A 790 -36.10 9.07 3.87
C GLU A 790 -35.78 9.88 2.60
N ILE A 791 -34.87 9.38 1.76
CA ILE A 791 -34.40 10.06 0.53
C ILE A 791 -35.54 10.27 -0.48
N VAL A 792 -36.46 9.32 -0.61
CA VAL A 792 -37.57 9.36 -1.59
C VAL A 792 -38.55 10.54 -1.34
N ASN A 793 -38.46 11.25 -0.20
CA ASN A 793 -39.20 12.50 0.04
C ASN A 793 -38.63 13.73 -0.68
N GLY A 794 -37.38 13.67 -1.16
CA GLY A 794 -36.63 14.80 -1.71
C GLY A 794 -36.25 14.69 -3.19
N LEU A 795 -36.76 13.69 -3.92
CA LEU A 795 -36.50 13.53 -5.36
C LEU A 795 -37.13 14.70 -6.15
N PRO A 796 -36.35 15.47 -6.94
CA PRO A 796 -36.89 16.54 -7.79
C PRO A 796 -37.58 15.98 -9.04
N ASP A 797 -38.49 16.76 -9.63
CA ASP A 797 -39.10 16.43 -10.92
C ASP A 797 -38.05 16.30 -12.03
N CYS A 798 -38.21 15.29 -12.88
CA CYS A 798 -37.24 14.89 -13.90
C CYS A 798 -37.93 14.63 -15.25
N ASP A 799 -37.47 15.32 -16.30
CA ASP A 799 -37.88 15.04 -17.69
C ASP A 799 -36.94 14.00 -18.36
N VAL A 800 -37.25 12.73 -18.10
CA VAL A 800 -36.56 11.57 -18.69
C VAL A 800 -36.65 11.56 -20.22
N ALA A 801 -37.68 12.20 -20.81
CA ALA A 801 -37.85 12.24 -22.26
C ALA A 801 -36.87 13.24 -22.91
N ALA A 802 -36.58 14.36 -22.26
CA ALA A 802 -35.55 15.30 -22.69
C ALA A 802 -34.13 14.73 -22.55
N THR A 803 -33.84 13.99 -21.48
CA THR A 803 -32.49 13.44 -21.21
C THR A 803 -32.18 12.20 -22.03
N GLY A 804 -33.18 11.40 -22.41
CA GLY A 804 -33.02 10.17 -23.20
C GLY A 804 -32.31 10.32 -24.56
N ALA A 805 -32.24 11.55 -25.10
CA ALA A 805 -31.40 11.88 -26.25
C ALA A 805 -29.90 11.60 -26.03
N GLN A 806 -29.41 11.59 -24.78
CA GLN A 806 -28.04 11.22 -24.44
C GLN A 806 -27.76 9.72 -24.63
N CYS A 807 -28.82 8.90 -24.64
CA CYS A 807 -28.78 7.43 -24.59
C CYS A 807 -29.28 6.77 -25.90
N THR A 808 -29.53 7.55 -26.95
CA THR A 808 -30.08 7.07 -28.23
C THR A 808 -29.29 5.92 -28.85
N ALA A 809 -27.98 5.84 -28.63
CA ALA A 809 -27.15 4.72 -29.09
C ALA A 809 -27.63 3.35 -28.58
N ILE A 810 -28.10 3.25 -27.32
CA ILE A 810 -28.66 2.01 -26.76
C ILE A 810 -30.00 1.70 -27.45
N LYS A 811 -30.82 2.74 -27.70
CA LYS A 811 -32.12 2.60 -28.38
C LYS A 811 -31.97 2.08 -29.80
N GLN A 812 -30.95 2.49 -30.54
CA GLN A 812 -30.67 2.02 -31.90
C GLN A 812 -30.34 0.52 -31.95
N ALA A 813 -29.71 -0.04 -30.90
CA ALA A 813 -29.41 -1.46 -30.83
C ALA A 813 -30.67 -2.37 -30.78
N ILE A 814 -31.83 -1.83 -30.35
CA ILE A 814 -33.12 -2.57 -30.35
C ILE A 814 -33.49 -3.04 -31.77
N ASP A 815 -33.21 -2.20 -32.76
CA ASP A 815 -33.51 -2.47 -34.17
C ASP A 815 -32.25 -2.90 -34.97
N GLY A 816 -31.10 -3.04 -34.30
CA GLY A 816 -29.84 -3.53 -34.88
C GLY A 816 -29.00 -2.44 -35.53
N GLU A 817 -29.18 -1.18 -35.11
CA GLU A 817 -28.51 -0.01 -35.68
C GLU A 817 -27.50 0.65 -34.72
N GLY A 818 -26.69 1.57 -35.26
CA GLY A 818 -25.77 2.41 -34.51
C GLY A 818 -24.54 1.67 -33.95
N PRO A 819 -23.76 2.33 -33.08
CA PRO A 819 -22.49 1.80 -32.57
C PRO A 819 -22.64 0.56 -31.67
N PHE A 820 -23.87 0.20 -31.31
CA PHE A 820 -24.22 -0.92 -30.44
C PHE A 820 -25.05 -2.00 -31.16
N ALA A 821 -25.11 -2.01 -32.49
CA ALA A 821 -25.85 -3.01 -33.29
C ALA A 821 -25.59 -4.46 -32.86
N ASN A 822 -24.33 -4.81 -32.55
CA ASN A 822 -23.94 -6.16 -32.11
C ASN A 822 -24.50 -6.55 -30.73
N CYS A 823 -25.06 -5.62 -29.96
CA CYS A 823 -25.75 -5.88 -28.70
C CYS A 823 -27.23 -6.29 -28.87
N GLN A 824 -27.75 -6.35 -30.11
CA GLN A 824 -29.15 -6.77 -30.36
C GLN A 824 -29.49 -8.15 -29.77
N GLY A 825 -28.50 -9.02 -29.59
CA GLY A 825 -28.63 -10.34 -28.97
C GLY A 825 -29.14 -10.33 -27.51
N LEU A 826 -29.04 -9.20 -26.80
CA LEU A 826 -29.63 -9.03 -25.46
C LEU A 826 -31.17 -9.05 -25.47
N GLY A 827 -31.80 -8.90 -26.64
CA GLY A 827 -33.25 -8.86 -26.78
C GLY A 827 -33.86 -7.50 -26.43
N LYS A 828 -35.06 -7.23 -26.97
CA LYS A 828 -35.66 -5.88 -26.94
C LYS A 828 -35.98 -5.37 -25.54
N GLU A 829 -36.29 -6.25 -24.59
CA GLU A 829 -36.64 -5.88 -23.22
C GLU A 829 -35.43 -5.38 -22.42
N GLN A 830 -34.31 -6.11 -22.43
CA GLN A 830 -33.08 -5.72 -21.75
C GLN A 830 -32.45 -4.46 -22.36
N LEU A 831 -32.55 -4.31 -23.69
CA LEU A 831 -32.10 -3.10 -24.40
C LEU A 831 -32.97 -1.87 -24.06
N GLN A 832 -34.30 -2.05 -23.97
CA GLN A 832 -35.20 -0.98 -23.54
C GLN A 832 -34.95 -0.60 -22.06
N GLN A 833 -34.71 -1.58 -21.18
CA GLN A 833 -34.34 -1.34 -19.79
C GLN A 833 -33.01 -0.55 -19.69
N ALA A 834 -31.98 -0.93 -20.44
CA ALA A 834 -30.71 -0.22 -20.44
C ALA A 834 -30.84 1.23 -20.94
N TYR A 835 -31.71 1.49 -21.91
CA TYR A 835 -32.07 2.85 -22.33
C TYR A 835 -32.84 3.61 -21.22
N ASP A 836 -33.86 2.99 -20.62
CA ASP A 836 -34.69 3.60 -19.56
C ASP A 836 -33.87 3.95 -18.32
N ASN A 837 -32.83 3.17 -18.02
CA ASN A 837 -31.88 3.40 -16.95
C ASN A 837 -30.94 4.57 -17.29
N CYS A 838 -30.25 4.51 -18.43
CA CYS A 838 -29.36 5.58 -18.90
C CYS A 838 -30.08 6.95 -19.00
N ALA A 839 -31.35 6.97 -19.44
CA ALA A 839 -32.12 8.20 -19.55
C ALA A 839 -32.46 8.82 -18.17
N TYR A 840 -32.60 7.98 -17.13
CA TYR A 840 -32.88 8.38 -15.75
C TYR A 840 -31.59 8.84 -15.04
N ASP A 841 -30.51 8.04 -15.12
CA ASP A 841 -29.12 8.41 -14.74
C ASP A 841 -28.75 9.81 -15.26
N ALA A 842 -29.02 10.08 -16.55
CA ALA A 842 -28.66 11.32 -17.24
C ALA A 842 -29.50 12.54 -16.83
N CYS A 843 -30.57 12.32 -16.06
CA CYS A 843 -31.49 13.35 -15.57
C CYS A 843 -31.07 13.89 -14.21
N TYR A 844 -30.83 13.01 -13.23
CA TYR A 844 -30.38 13.41 -11.89
C TYR A 844 -28.89 13.73 -11.84
N VAL A 845 -28.09 13.14 -12.74
CA VAL A 845 -26.65 13.37 -12.85
C VAL A 845 -26.28 13.83 -14.27
N PRO A 846 -26.35 15.15 -14.57
CA PRO A 846 -25.88 15.69 -15.83
C PRO A 846 -24.41 15.36 -16.08
N GLY A 847 -24.14 14.52 -17.10
CA GLY A 847 -22.80 14.03 -17.44
C GLY A 847 -22.57 12.53 -17.18
N SER A 848 -23.48 11.83 -16.49
CA SER A 848 -23.39 10.37 -16.23
C SER A 848 -23.36 9.52 -17.51
N LYS A 849 -23.85 10.03 -18.65
CA LYS A 849 -23.87 9.37 -19.97
C LYS A 849 -22.72 8.39 -20.21
N CYS A 850 -21.46 8.82 -20.12
CA CYS A 850 -20.32 7.95 -20.47
C CYS A 850 -20.07 6.82 -19.46
N GLN A 851 -20.50 6.97 -18.21
CA GLN A 851 -20.53 5.90 -17.20
C GLN A 851 -21.61 4.87 -17.57
N SER A 852 -22.86 5.30 -17.77
CA SER A 852 -23.99 4.43 -18.13
C SER A 852 -23.77 3.70 -19.47
N LEU A 853 -23.22 4.39 -20.48
CA LEU A 853 -22.85 3.77 -21.76
C LEU A 853 -21.68 2.77 -21.62
N THR A 854 -20.71 3.01 -20.74
CA THR A 854 -19.63 2.03 -20.49
C THR A 854 -20.19 0.80 -19.78
N ALA A 855 -21.04 0.97 -18.76
CA ALA A 855 -21.69 -0.15 -18.06
C ALA A 855 -22.60 -0.98 -19.00
N PHE A 856 -23.23 -0.35 -20.00
CA PHE A 856 -23.98 -1.06 -21.04
C PHE A 856 -23.07 -1.90 -21.95
N VAL A 857 -21.87 -1.42 -22.29
CA VAL A 857 -20.87 -2.19 -23.05
C VAL A 857 -20.35 -3.36 -22.22
N ASP A 858 -20.01 -3.11 -20.95
CA ASP A 858 -19.58 -4.14 -20.01
C ASP A 858 -20.66 -5.25 -19.87
N LEU A 859 -21.95 -4.89 -19.81
CA LEU A 859 -23.09 -5.83 -19.83
C LEU A 859 -23.21 -6.61 -21.16
N CYS A 860 -23.16 -5.89 -22.30
CA CYS A 860 -23.30 -6.48 -23.62
C CYS A 860 -22.23 -7.55 -23.89
N GLN A 861 -20.98 -7.29 -23.51
CA GLN A 861 -19.88 -8.23 -23.68
C GLN A 861 -19.93 -9.38 -22.65
N GLN A 862 -20.39 -9.13 -21.43
CA GLN A 862 -20.56 -10.19 -20.42
C GLN A 862 -21.63 -11.23 -20.77
N GLU A 863 -22.74 -10.82 -21.40
CA GLU A 863 -23.85 -11.74 -21.73
C GLU A 863 -23.76 -12.30 -23.18
N LEU A 864 -23.11 -11.60 -24.13
CA LEU A 864 -22.97 -12.05 -25.53
C LEU A 864 -21.57 -12.54 -25.92
N GLY A 865 -20.56 -12.42 -25.05
CA GLY A 865 -19.18 -12.81 -25.36
C GLY A 865 -18.44 -11.76 -26.18
N ASP A 866 -17.86 -12.17 -27.32
CA ASP A 866 -16.96 -11.33 -28.14
C ASP A 866 -17.70 -10.29 -29.00
N ALA A 867 -18.66 -9.58 -28.41
CA ALA A 867 -19.39 -8.47 -29.02
C ALA A 867 -18.44 -7.29 -29.29
N ASN A 868 -17.88 -7.24 -30.50
CA ASN A 868 -16.95 -6.19 -30.91
C ASN A 868 -17.68 -4.88 -31.29
N LEU A 869 -17.29 -3.78 -30.66
CA LEU A 869 -17.92 -2.46 -30.78
C LEU A 869 -16.87 -1.40 -31.18
N PRO A 870 -16.26 -1.48 -32.38
CA PRO A 870 -14.99 -0.79 -32.68
C PRO A 870 -15.03 0.75 -32.59
N THR A 871 -16.18 1.37 -32.87
CA THR A 871 -16.32 2.83 -33.00
C THR A 871 -17.07 3.50 -31.86
N TRP A 872 -17.62 2.75 -30.89
CA TRP A 872 -18.64 3.28 -29.97
C TRP A 872 -18.17 4.49 -29.16
N ARG A 873 -16.93 4.47 -28.64
CA ARG A 873 -16.34 5.60 -27.89
C ARG A 873 -16.20 6.88 -28.71
N GLN A 874 -15.97 6.76 -30.02
CA GLN A 874 -15.88 7.90 -30.94
C GLN A 874 -17.27 8.43 -31.27
N GLU A 875 -18.20 7.56 -31.71
CA GLU A 875 -19.55 7.96 -32.14
C GLU A 875 -20.39 8.52 -30.98
N THR A 876 -20.23 7.97 -29.77
CA THR A 876 -20.95 8.45 -28.59
C THR A 876 -20.29 9.66 -27.91
N GLY A 877 -19.04 10.01 -28.28
CA GLY A 877 -18.27 11.07 -27.63
C GLY A 877 -17.79 10.72 -26.22
N CYS A 878 -17.46 9.46 -25.97
CA CYS A 878 -16.98 8.92 -24.69
C CYS A 878 -15.56 8.33 -24.80
N PRO A 879 -14.55 9.14 -25.17
CA PRO A 879 -13.19 8.68 -25.46
C PRO A 879 -12.47 8.12 -24.23
N LEU A 880 -11.63 7.11 -24.47
CA LEU A 880 -10.73 6.53 -23.47
C LEU A 880 -9.28 6.76 -23.89
N ASP A 881 -8.62 7.75 -23.28
CA ASP A 881 -7.22 8.08 -23.53
C ASP A 881 -6.30 7.11 -22.78
N CYS A 882 -6.09 5.95 -23.37
CA CYS A 882 -5.20 4.92 -22.83
C CYS A 882 -3.76 5.40 -22.63
N ALA A 883 -3.22 6.26 -23.50
CA ALA A 883 -1.84 6.75 -23.33
C ALA A 883 -1.65 7.58 -22.06
N LYS A 884 -2.72 8.27 -21.62
CA LYS A 884 -2.76 9.05 -20.38
C LYS A 884 -3.16 8.24 -19.15
N THR A 885 -4.03 7.23 -19.28
CA THR A 885 -4.53 6.45 -18.14
C THR A 885 -3.70 5.20 -17.82
N ASN A 886 -3.09 4.58 -18.83
CA ASN A 886 -2.23 3.40 -18.70
C ASN A 886 -1.10 3.44 -19.77
N PRO A 887 0.05 4.07 -19.49
CA PRO A 887 1.17 4.13 -20.44
C PRO A 887 1.57 2.75 -20.98
N PHE A 888 2.10 2.73 -22.22
CA PHE A 888 2.45 1.49 -22.94
C PHE A 888 1.27 0.57 -23.27
N SER A 889 0.06 1.13 -23.41
CA SER A 889 -1.13 0.44 -23.88
C SER A 889 -1.74 1.09 -25.14
N THR A 890 -2.74 0.44 -25.74
CA THR A 890 -3.58 0.96 -26.83
C THR A 890 -5.06 0.65 -26.55
N TYR A 891 -5.98 1.49 -27.01
CA TYR A 891 -7.41 1.22 -26.87
C TYR A 891 -7.85 0.05 -27.75
N VAL A 892 -8.63 -0.86 -27.19
CA VAL A 892 -9.27 -1.99 -27.88
C VAL A 892 -10.70 -2.15 -27.36
N SER A 893 -11.67 -2.14 -28.26
CA SER A 893 -13.12 -2.25 -27.98
C SER A 893 -13.54 -3.63 -27.45
N CYS A 894 -12.79 -4.67 -27.77
CA CYS A 894 -13.07 -6.07 -27.41
C CYS A 894 -11.73 -6.79 -27.25
N MET A 895 -11.10 -6.58 -26.09
CA MET A 895 -9.83 -7.18 -25.70
C MET A 895 -10.08 -8.51 -25.00
N SER A 896 -9.32 -9.56 -25.35
CA SER A 896 -9.49 -10.90 -24.79
C SER A 896 -9.53 -10.93 -23.25
N GLY A 897 -10.49 -11.68 -22.70
CA GLY A 897 -10.61 -11.97 -21.27
C GLY A 897 -9.39 -12.67 -20.64
N CYS A 898 -8.46 -13.17 -21.47
CA CYS A 898 -7.22 -13.83 -21.09
C CYS A 898 -5.99 -13.11 -21.69
N GLN A 899 -5.92 -11.78 -21.62
CA GLN A 899 -4.68 -11.08 -21.99
C GLN A 899 -3.50 -11.44 -21.07
N ALA A 900 -2.26 -11.25 -21.55
CA ALA A 900 -1.07 -11.56 -20.75
C ALA A 900 -0.94 -10.63 -19.54
N THR A 901 -0.87 -11.23 -18.35
CA THR A 901 -0.72 -10.53 -17.07
C THR A 901 0.60 -10.91 -16.41
N CYS A 902 0.95 -10.24 -15.31
CA CYS A 902 2.08 -10.67 -14.49
C CYS A 902 1.88 -12.04 -13.81
N ALA A 903 0.64 -12.44 -13.49
CA ALA A 903 0.31 -13.72 -12.89
C ALA A 903 0.07 -14.87 -13.91
N ASP A 904 -0.05 -14.52 -15.19
CA ASP A 904 0.01 -15.43 -16.35
C ASP A 904 0.52 -14.67 -17.59
N GLN A 905 1.84 -14.77 -17.83
CA GLN A 905 2.52 -14.13 -18.96
C GLN A 905 2.35 -14.90 -20.29
N LYS A 906 1.77 -16.12 -20.26
CA LYS A 906 1.62 -17.00 -21.43
C LYS A 906 0.20 -17.60 -21.46
N PRO A 907 -0.82 -16.74 -21.60
CA PRO A 907 -2.21 -17.17 -21.58
C PRO A 907 -2.51 -18.22 -22.65
N VAL A 908 -3.44 -19.11 -22.31
CA VAL A 908 -3.88 -20.21 -23.17
C VAL A 908 -4.46 -19.72 -24.50
N ALA A 909 -4.11 -20.41 -25.59
CA ALA A 909 -4.52 -20.03 -26.95
C ALA A 909 -6.03 -20.15 -27.23
N LYS A 910 -6.77 -20.87 -26.37
CA LYS A 910 -8.25 -20.87 -26.31
C LYS A 910 -8.63 -20.19 -25.00
N CYS A 911 -9.28 -19.02 -25.09
CA CYS A 911 -9.77 -18.28 -23.93
C CYS A 911 -11.28 -18.46 -23.82
N ASP A 912 -11.74 -19.02 -22.70
CA ASP A 912 -13.18 -19.21 -22.41
C ASP A 912 -13.79 -18.03 -21.63
N LYS A 913 -13.06 -16.90 -21.50
CA LYS A 913 -13.51 -15.66 -20.82
C LYS A 913 -13.89 -14.61 -21.88
N PRO A 914 -15.08 -13.97 -21.79
CA PRO A 914 -15.50 -12.91 -22.72
C PRO A 914 -14.46 -11.78 -22.89
N CYS A 915 -14.46 -11.15 -24.06
CA CYS A 915 -13.73 -9.90 -24.24
C CYS A 915 -14.30 -8.75 -23.40
N TYR A 916 -13.53 -7.67 -23.26
CA TYR A 916 -13.99 -6.43 -22.64
C TYR A 916 -13.37 -5.18 -23.28
N ASP A 917 -14.06 -4.05 -23.19
CA ASP A 917 -13.57 -2.73 -23.59
C ASP A 917 -12.45 -2.23 -22.67
N GLY A 918 -11.35 -1.75 -23.24
CA GLY A 918 -10.33 -1.09 -22.43
C GLY A 918 -8.98 -0.85 -23.12
N CYS A 919 -7.94 -0.87 -22.30
CA CYS A 919 -6.57 -0.54 -22.70
C CYS A 919 -5.69 -1.81 -22.69
N LYS A 920 -5.34 -2.30 -23.89
CA LYS A 920 -4.47 -3.47 -24.10
C LYS A 920 -3.00 -3.09 -24.01
N CYS A 921 -2.20 -3.84 -23.27
CA CYS A 921 -0.75 -3.64 -23.27
C CYS A 921 -0.14 -3.84 -24.68
N GLN A 922 0.83 -3.00 -25.01
CA GLN A 922 1.61 -3.07 -26.24
C GLN A 922 2.57 -4.27 -26.19
N ASP A 923 2.98 -4.77 -27.35
CA ASP A 923 3.83 -5.97 -27.43
C ASP A 923 5.16 -5.75 -26.68
N GLY A 924 5.50 -6.71 -25.81
CA GLY A 924 6.63 -6.61 -24.88
C GLY A 924 6.26 -6.17 -23.45
N TYR A 925 5.03 -5.67 -23.24
CA TYR A 925 4.47 -5.34 -21.93
C TYR A 925 3.37 -6.34 -21.51
N VAL A 926 3.20 -6.53 -20.21
CA VAL A 926 2.17 -7.37 -19.59
C VAL A 926 1.38 -6.55 -18.57
N LEU A 927 0.12 -6.94 -18.30
CA LEU A 927 -0.71 -6.23 -17.33
C LEU A 927 -0.39 -6.66 -15.90
N ASP A 928 0.07 -5.72 -15.07
CA ASP A 928 0.09 -5.86 -13.62
C ASP A 928 -1.28 -5.50 -13.04
N SER A 929 -2.03 -6.53 -12.63
CA SER A 929 -3.30 -6.44 -11.91
C SER A 929 -3.16 -6.27 -10.39
N SER A 930 -1.95 -6.39 -9.84
CA SER A 930 -1.74 -6.26 -8.39
C SER A 930 -1.80 -4.81 -7.91
N GLN A 931 -1.82 -3.86 -8.85
CA GLN A 931 -2.02 -2.43 -8.61
C GLN A 931 -3.39 -1.99 -9.17
N ASN A 932 -4.04 -1.02 -8.52
CA ASN A 932 -5.18 -0.31 -9.09
C ASN A 932 -4.84 1.20 -9.25
N PRO A 933 -5.05 1.83 -10.44
CA PRO A 933 -5.35 1.18 -11.72
C PRO A 933 -4.25 0.21 -12.14
N ALA A 934 -4.67 -0.88 -12.79
CA ALA A 934 -3.77 -1.87 -13.38
C ALA A 934 -2.91 -1.25 -14.49
N LYS A 935 -1.64 -1.67 -14.58
CA LYS A 935 -0.61 -0.99 -15.41
C LYS A 935 0.07 -1.94 -16.36
N CYS A 936 0.41 -1.46 -17.55
CA CYS A 936 1.29 -2.19 -18.46
C CYS A 936 2.76 -2.02 -18.04
N VAL A 937 3.39 -3.12 -17.64
CA VAL A 937 4.77 -3.16 -17.14
C VAL A 937 5.61 -4.12 -17.98
N LEU A 938 6.94 -4.00 -17.89
CA LEU A 938 7.83 -5.04 -18.42
C LEU A 938 7.73 -6.29 -17.54
N ALA A 939 7.89 -7.48 -18.13
CA ALA A 939 7.80 -8.75 -17.40
C ALA A 939 8.82 -8.90 -16.24
N ALA A 940 9.89 -8.09 -16.23
CA ALA A 940 10.89 -8.02 -15.16
C ALA A 940 10.49 -7.11 -13.98
N ASP A 941 9.42 -6.32 -14.11
CA ASP A 941 8.89 -5.41 -13.09
C ASP A 941 7.60 -5.92 -12.43
N CYS A 942 7.19 -7.16 -12.76
CA CYS A 942 6.01 -7.80 -12.20
C CYS A 942 6.07 -8.02 -10.66
N PRO A 943 4.91 -8.09 -9.98
CA PRO A 943 4.81 -8.61 -8.62
C PRO A 943 5.40 -10.02 -8.49
N CYS A 944 5.82 -10.35 -7.27
CA CYS A 944 6.16 -11.71 -6.90
C CYS A 944 4.89 -12.54 -6.75
N ILE A 945 4.97 -13.83 -7.09
CA ILE A 945 3.88 -14.78 -6.88
C ILE A 945 4.28 -15.74 -5.74
N ASP A 946 3.40 -15.98 -4.77
CA ASP A 946 3.67 -16.89 -3.66
C ASP A 946 3.32 -18.37 -3.95
N GLU A 947 3.58 -19.24 -2.96
CA GLU A 947 3.32 -20.69 -3.06
C GLU A 947 1.84 -21.04 -3.25
N ASN A 948 0.92 -20.14 -2.89
CA ASN A 948 -0.52 -20.28 -3.12
C ASN A 948 -0.96 -19.67 -4.46
N GLY A 949 -0.08 -18.97 -5.18
CA GLY A 949 -0.36 -18.31 -6.45
C GLY A 949 -0.84 -16.85 -6.32
N ASN A 950 -0.77 -16.27 -5.12
CA ASN A 950 -1.21 -14.89 -4.86
C ASN A 950 -0.13 -13.87 -5.21
N SER A 951 -0.55 -12.67 -5.62
CA SER A 951 0.36 -11.61 -6.07
C SER A 951 0.77 -10.65 -4.96
N HIS A 952 2.07 -10.37 -4.88
CA HIS A 952 2.68 -9.45 -3.92
C HIS A 952 3.46 -8.35 -4.67
N PRO A 953 3.03 -7.08 -4.65
CA PRO A 953 3.67 -5.99 -5.38
C PRO A 953 5.16 -5.81 -5.05
N LYS A 954 5.94 -5.33 -6.02
CA LYS A 954 7.37 -5.03 -5.86
C LYS A 954 7.60 -4.03 -4.72
N GLY A 955 8.40 -4.42 -3.72
CA GLY A 955 8.63 -3.66 -2.50
C GLY A 955 7.59 -3.86 -1.39
N TYR A 956 6.51 -4.60 -1.63
CA TYR A 956 5.54 -4.93 -0.58
C TYR A 956 6.16 -5.88 0.46
N SER A 957 5.99 -5.56 1.74
CA SER A 957 6.38 -6.41 2.86
C SER A 957 5.19 -6.72 3.75
N TRP A 958 5.00 -7.99 4.09
CA TRP A 958 3.88 -8.47 4.90
C TRP A 958 4.36 -9.43 5.98
N ILE A 959 3.49 -9.67 6.96
CA ILE A 959 3.62 -10.71 7.99
C ILE A 959 2.55 -11.76 7.69
N THR A 960 2.83 -13.03 7.95
CA THR A 960 1.84 -14.10 7.76
C THR A 960 0.74 -14.06 8.82
N ASP A 961 -0.42 -14.65 8.53
CA ASP A 961 -1.64 -14.63 9.35
C ASP A 961 -1.47 -15.18 10.78
N ASN A 962 -0.37 -15.89 11.03
CA ASN A 962 0.04 -16.46 12.33
C ASN A 962 1.24 -15.75 12.98
N CYS A 963 1.73 -14.68 12.36
CA CYS A 963 2.91 -13.89 12.74
C CYS A 963 4.21 -14.68 12.96
N THR A 964 4.39 -15.82 12.28
CA THR A 964 5.64 -16.64 12.34
C THR A 964 6.69 -16.26 11.31
N LYS A 965 6.30 -15.52 10.27
CA LYS A 965 7.16 -15.12 9.14
C LYS A 965 6.90 -13.67 8.77
N LYS A 966 7.95 -12.96 8.37
CA LYS A 966 7.87 -11.68 7.65
C LYS A 966 8.49 -11.86 6.26
N SER A 967 7.77 -11.44 5.23
CA SER A 967 8.16 -11.56 3.82
C SER A 967 8.26 -10.19 3.16
N VAL A 968 9.03 -10.10 2.07
CA VAL A 968 9.09 -8.94 1.18
C VAL A 968 9.32 -9.38 -0.27
N CYS A 969 8.63 -8.74 -1.21
CA CYS A 969 8.84 -8.98 -2.64
C CYS A 969 9.95 -8.07 -3.20
N LEU A 970 11.07 -8.65 -3.63
CA LEU A 970 12.17 -7.93 -4.30
C LEU A 970 12.59 -8.71 -5.55
N PHE A 971 12.75 -8.03 -6.69
CA PHE A 971 13.22 -8.62 -7.96
C PHE A 971 12.43 -9.84 -8.47
N GLY A 972 11.11 -9.86 -8.22
CA GLY A 972 10.25 -10.98 -8.58
C GLY A 972 10.43 -12.22 -7.69
N GLN A 973 11.19 -12.11 -6.59
CA GLN A 973 11.40 -13.16 -5.60
C GLN A 973 10.86 -12.73 -4.23
N ILE A 974 10.29 -13.67 -3.50
CA ILE A 974 9.85 -13.47 -2.12
C ILE A 974 11.01 -13.81 -1.19
N HIS A 975 11.47 -12.82 -0.43
CA HIS A 975 12.45 -13.01 0.62
C HIS A 975 11.73 -13.08 1.96
N THR A 976 11.90 -14.19 2.69
CA THR A 976 11.21 -14.44 3.96
C THR A 976 12.21 -14.66 5.09
N GLN A 977 11.91 -14.08 6.24
CA GLN A 977 12.62 -14.29 7.51
C GLN A 977 11.63 -14.76 8.60
N PRO A 978 12.11 -15.42 9.66
CA PRO A 978 11.31 -15.61 10.87
C PRO A 978 10.82 -14.27 11.43
N PHE A 979 9.66 -14.32 12.08
CA PHE A 979 9.08 -13.23 12.84
C PHE A 979 8.38 -13.83 14.06
N ASP A 980 8.40 -13.11 15.17
CA ASP A 980 7.73 -13.47 16.41
C ASP A 980 7.23 -12.18 17.06
N CYS A 981 6.03 -12.19 17.65
CA CYS A 981 5.55 -11.04 18.39
C CYS A 981 6.28 -10.88 19.73
N PRO A 982 6.57 -9.64 20.18
CA PRO A 982 7.30 -9.39 21.41
C PRO A 982 6.48 -9.76 22.66
N ALA A 983 7.15 -9.80 23.81
CA ALA A 983 6.49 -10.10 25.08
C ALA A 983 5.29 -9.16 25.35
N ASN A 984 4.21 -9.76 25.84
CA ASN A 984 2.90 -9.12 26.06
C ASN A 984 2.19 -8.59 24.79
N ALA A 985 2.56 -9.11 23.61
CA ALA A 985 1.79 -8.96 22.38
C ALA A 985 1.23 -10.31 21.90
N HIS A 986 0.28 -10.26 20.96
CA HIS A 986 -0.22 -11.40 20.19
C HIS A 986 -0.35 -11.02 18.71
N CYS A 987 -0.50 -12.01 17.83
CA CYS A 987 -0.72 -11.76 16.40
C CYS A 987 -2.13 -11.19 16.17
N GLY A 988 -2.23 -10.13 15.38
CA GLY A 988 -3.49 -9.39 15.16
C GLY A 988 -3.42 -8.44 13.96
N LEU A 989 -4.38 -7.52 13.86
CA LEU A 989 -4.54 -6.58 12.75
C LEU A 989 -4.09 -5.16 13.16
N ASP A 990 -2.91 -4.74 12.69
CA ASP A 990 -2.47 -3.35 12.75
C ASP A 990 -3.05 -2.58 11.54
N ALA A 991 -4.23 -2.01 11.75
CA ALA A 991 -5.10 -1.38 10.75
C ALA A 991 -5.54 -2.31 9.59
N GLU A 992 -4.75 -2.38 8.51
CA GLU A 992 -5.02 -3.22 7.31
C GLU A 992 -3.98 -4.35 7.14
N TYR A 993 -3.09 -4.56 8.12
CA TYR A 993 -1.94 -5.46 7.97
C TYR A 993 -1.81 -6.40 9.16
N MET A 994 -1.36 -7.63 8.92
CA MET A 994 -0.95 -8.53 9.99
C MET A 994 0.21 -7.91 10.78
N GLY A 995 0.09 -7.88 12.10
CA GLY A 995 1.01 -7.23 13.02
C GLY A 995 0.91 -7.82 14.43
N CYS A 996 1.48 -7.11 15.41
CA CYS A 996 1.51 -7.54 16.79
C CYS A 996 0.74 -6.56 17.68
N GLU A 997 -0.46 -6.95 18.11
CA GLU A 997 -1.29 -6.16 19.01
C GLU A 997 -0.84 -6.38 20.47
N CYS A 998 -0.77 -5.30 21.26
CA CYS A 998 -0.48 -5.44 22.68
C CYS A 998 -1.68 -6.06 23.43
N ASN A 999 -1.37 -6.95 24.37
CA ASN A 999 -2.39 -7.59 25.20
C ASN A 999 -3.12 -6.55 26.08
N PRO A 1000 -4.39 -6.78 26.46
CA PRO A 1000 -5.14 -5.86 27.32
C PRO A 1000 -4.38 -5.48 28.59
N GLY A 1001 -4.28 -4.18 28.87
CA GLY A 1001 -3.47 -3.64 29.96
C GLY A 1001 -2.00 -3.33 29.61
N PHE A 1002 -1.60 -3.54 28.36
CA PHE A 1002 -0.28 -3.17 27.85
C PHE A 1002 -0.38 -2.18 26.68
N LYS A 1003 0.67 -1.38 26.47
CA LYS A 1003 0.81 -0.40 25.38
C LYS A 1003 2.17 -0.53 24.70
N TRP A 1004 2.21 -0.21 23.41
CA TRP A 1004 3.42 -0.33 22.60
C TRP A 1004 4.47 0.71 23.00
N ASN A 1005 5.68 0.27 23.32
CA ASN A 1005 6.84 1.13 23.58
C ASN A 1005 7.71 1.22 22.33
N THR A 1006 7.62 2.34 21.61
CA THR A 1006 8.41 2.59 20.39
C THR A 1006 9.93 2.61 20.60
N SER A 1007 10.41 2.92 21.82
CA SER A 1007 11.84 2.95 22.13
C SER A 1007 12.42 1.56 22.42
N LYS A 1008 11.60 0.66 22.99
CA LYS A 1008 12.00 -0.72 23.34
C LYS A 1008 11.57 -1.78 22.32
N LYS A 1009 10.58 -1.47 21.48
CA LYS A 1009 9.92 -2.39 20.55
C LYS A 1009 9.23 -3.57 21.27
N ASP A 1010 8.67 -3.31 22.45
CA ASP A 1010 7.92 -4.25 23.30
C ASP A 1010 6.56 -3.68 23.76
N CYS A 1011 5.70 -4.53 24.32
CA CYS A 1011 4.47 -4.11 24.99
C CYS A 1011 4.70 -4.01 26.50
N ILE A 1012 4.70 -2.78 27.02
CA ILE A 1012 4.86 -2.47 28.45
C ILE A 1012 3.50 -2.29 29.12
N VAL A 1013 3.42 -2.41 30.45
CA VAL A 1013 2.19 -2.10 31.19
C VAL A 1013 1.74 -0.65 30.90
N ALA A 1014 0.44 -0.48 30.71
CA ALA A 1014 -0.19 0.78 30.30
C ALA A 1014 -0.14 1.88 31.37
#